data_AF-A0A8H3YVJ8-F1
#
_entry.id   AF-A0A8H3YVJ8-F1
#
_cell.length_a   1.000
_cell.length_b   1.000
_cell.length_c   1.000
_cell.angle_alpha   90.00
_cell.angle_beta   90.00
_cell.angle_gamma   90.00
#
_symmetry.space_group_name_H-M   'P 1'
#
loop_
_entity.id
_entity.type
_entity.pdbx_description
1 polymer ?
#
loop_
_entity_poly.entity_id
_entity_poly.type
_entity_poly.pdbx_seq_one_letter_code
_entity_poly.pdbx_strand_id
1 'polypeptide(L)'
;MSDDVKSEKGHQIGGRIDSNSSIEAGIVIPKDGDAALAFLRDEDNHTVSFTADQEKALVRKIDWRIMPLMWCCYFLQYLDKTLINYAAVMGLYTDAHIDAAQFSTLALLFYVTYLALEFPHGFLMQKFPTAKYLGLMVTLWGLIVAVTSAAKNWSGLVATRVLLGCFESAVAPSLILITGMWYKRHEQPPRVGFWYLGTGTGTIVGSLISFGFQHYHSPTFTSWQIMFLVVGLITVTVGIIVMFLLPDNPMGSKFMTHDEKVFAIQRLRQNQTGIENKHLKFGQVLECFKDPQTWLLSLITIASNVPNGAVSSYQATIIKQFGYTSQETALLQIPSGAVSIVSILIATWAAGRYNQRGLCIVLLLIPGILGGSLMAFLPADNKAGKLMGNYLTNCIGASLPLMYSWVSANFAGHTKKVTMNAILLMSFCLGNIIGPLTFRKHDAPDYVPAKITIIVCCAVACVLAGVLRFYYVWENKRRDKLEVDLGVDEFTDRTDGENKAFRVLLPGGSALITTAFRSRSHGRDAGRRKEVEAVDIGRGSEGGVPVAVAGATAAAAYLDAKFHIRKDLQTLYGLSHQKRFVAKEVAANRSCLFYQFEAQVQRIPSDVECLWSRTGCYTWSETYDQACRYGQFYLSQNVQPLELVATYLTNSPEFLFSQVGLWSIGCAPAMINYHLTGDALIHCVKLSGAKVMVVDWDEEVRARIDENRARLEGELGVKIIILDEEMRAKINALPPTRPDDSLRKGMSIEFPMALIYTSGSTGFPKACAFTIGRAMEFGHSRITSTTIQGWPNSDRYYNCMPMYHGTGGVAAVTALICGITYCIGKKFSTSRFWEDIRDSNATVFVYVGETARYLLAAPDTGRDKDHNVRVMFGNGMRPDVWHRFRKRFGIDTIAEFFNSTEGVFALLNVSRGPFTDAIVGHHGGLLRAYLKDYYVAAEIDHETGDLWRDPKTGFGRRNPLAKGGEILVGVADPNEFPGYWNNDGATNSKFVRDLFKKGDMYYRTGDALRMDKDGRWFFMDRLGDTYRWKSENVATAEVSEKLGHHPGLTEAIVYGVAVPGHDGKAGCAAIALAAGQAPTPQFFRDLLKYSLEQLPKYAVPVFLRLQQETTAMHNQKQNKVPLKKDGLDLDAIYGVGNDATEAREQGKDVMYWWPGALGYPDSGTDGEGYVVFTRADWEAIMSLGKEVARL
;
A
#
# COMPACT_ATOMS: atom_id res chain seq x y z
N MET A 1 55.00 -58.68 20.82
CA MET A 1 55.73 -58.01 21.91
C MET A 1 55.81 -56.55 21.55
N SER A 2 55.63 -55.67 22.53
CA SER A 2 55.81 -54.21 22.54
C SER A 2 54.89 -53.36 21.65
N ASP A 3 54.45 -52.17 22.02
CA ASP A 3 54.18 -51.47 23.29
C ASP A 3 53.84 -50.05 22.84
N ASP A 4 52.65 -49.58 23.20
CA ASP A 4 52.46 -48.44 24.11
C ASP A 4 52.73 -46.98 23.66
N VAL A 5 52.05 -46.07 24.39
CA VAL A 5 52.32 -44.63 24.68
C VAL A 5 51.59 -43.54 23.83
N LYS A 6 50.92 -42.48 24.35
CA LYS A 6 50.40 -41.97 25.67
C LYS A 6 49.66 -40.61 25.47
N SER A 7 48.53 -40.40 26.20
CA SER A 7 48.10 -39.26 27.10
C SER A 7 48.09 -37.77 26.63
N GLU A 8 47.19 -36.83 27.02
CA GLU A 8 46.43 -36.52 28.27
C GLU A 8 45.13 -35.66 28.10
N LYS A 9 44.21 -35.83 29.09
CA LYS A 9 43.15 -35.01 29.81
C LYS A 9 42.90 -33.52 29.44
N GLY A 10 41.76 -32.86 29.71
CA GLY A 10 40.49 -33.15 30.41
C GLY A 10 39.81 -31.87 31.01
N HIS A 11 38.47 -31.86 31.17
CA HIS A 11 37.75 -31.17 32.28
C HIS A 11 36.29 -31.64 32.43
N GLN A 12 35.88 -31.97 33.66
CA GLN A 12 34.52 -32.34 34.10
C GLN A 12 33.77 -31.15 34.71
N ILE A 13 32.43 -31.14 34.65
CA ILE A 13 31.55 -30.53 35.67
C ILE A 13 30.31 -31.43 35.87
N GLY A 14 30.00 -31.79 37.12
CA GLY A 14 28.82 -32.57 37.51
C GLY A 14 27.65 -31.74 38.05
N GLY A 15 26.46 -32.35 38.15
CA GLY A 15 25.26 -31.78 38.78
C GLY A 15 24.22 -32.85 39.15
N ARG A 16 23.63 -32.71 40.36
CA ARG A 16 22.80 -33.62 41.18
C ARG A 16 21.60 -34.34 40.53
N ILE A 17 21.32 -35.55 41.05
CA ILE A 17 20.12 -36.38 40.85
C ILE A 17 19.09 -36.08 41.96
N ASP A 18 17.84 -35.79 41.60
CA ASP A 18 16.69 -35.64 42.53
C ASP A 18 15.85 -36.93 42.63
N SER A 19 15.37 -37.22 43.84
CA SER A 19 14.97 -38.55 44.35
C SER A 19 13.49 -38.93 44.20
N ASN A 20 12.87 -38.79 43.03
CA ASN A 20 11.40 -38.99 42.88
C ASN A 20 10.93 -39.94 41.74
N SER A 21 11.76 -40.87 41.28
CA SER A 21 11.37 -41.88 40.28
C SER A 21 11.49 -43.31 40.81
N SER A 22 10.39 -44.06 40.90
CA SER A 22 10.41 -45.50 41.12
C SER A 22 10.77 -46.22 39.81
N ILE A 23 11.80 -47.07 39.86
CA ILE A 23 12.35 -47.80 38.71
C ILE A 23 11.73 -49.20 38.69
N GLU A 24 10.88 -49.48 37.71
CA GLU A 24 10.70 -50.82 37.15
C GLU A 24 10.71 -50.71 35.62
N ALA A 25 11.54 -51.53 34.97
CA ALA A 25 11.71 -51.65 33.51
C ALA A 25 12.33 -50.46 32.73
N GLY A 26 13.27 -49.73 33.32
CA GLY A 26 14.28 -48.96 32.54
C GLY A 26 13.79 -47.78 31.71
N ILE A 27 12.55 -47.31 31.88
CA ILE A 27 12.00 -46.12 31.21
C ILE A 27 11.30 -45.24 32.27
N VAL A 28 11.76 -43.99 32.40
CA VAL A 28 11.21 -43.00 33.35
C VAL A 28 9.81 -42.59 32.90
N ILE A 29 8.78 -42.90 33.69
CA ILE A 29 7.41 -42.41 33.50
C ILE A 29 7.32 -41.00 34.12
N PRO A 30 7.09 -39.91 33.37
CA PRO A 30 6.73 -38.64 33.96
C PRO A 30 5.34 -38.77 34.57
N LYS A 31 5.20 -38.47 35.87
CA LYS A 31 3.94 -38.54 36.63
C LYS A 31 2.82 -37.62 36.07
N ASP A 32 3.14 -36.76 35.09
CA ASP A 32 2.31 -35.68 34.54
C ASP A 32 1.99 -35.80 33.03
N GLY A 33 2.15 -36.98 32.42
CA GLY A 33 1.95 -37.21 30.97
C GLY A 33 0.50 -37.09 30.46
N ASP A 34 0.33 -36.68 29.20
CA ASP A 34 -0.97 -36.52 28.53
C ASP A 34 -1.61 -37.86 28.11
N ALA A 35 -2.93 -37.98 28.19
CA ALA A 35 -3.65 -39.23 27.87
C ALA A 35 -3.43 -39.72 26.42
N ALA A 36 -3.17 -38.81 25.47
CA ALA A 36 -2.88 -39.19 24.09
C ALA A 36 -1.49 -39.80 23.91
N LEU A 37 -0.52 -39.45 24.77
CA LEU A 37 0.82 -40.04 24.75
C LEU A 37 0.74 -41.52 25.16
N ALA A 38 -0.08 -41.84 26.16
CA ALA A 38 -0.33 -43.22 26.57
C ALA A 38 -1.01 -44.03 25.47
N PHE A 39 -2.01 -43.46 24.79
CA PHE A 39 -2.74 -44.12 23.69
C PHE A 39 -1.85 -44.40 22.46
N LEU A 40 -0.95 -43.49 22.10
CA LEU A 40 -0.05 -43.68 20.95
C LEU A 40 1.10 -44.66 21.25
N ARG A 41 1.52 -44.80 22.52
CA ARG A 41 2.59 -45.73 22.93
C ARG A 41 2.21 -47.20 22.74
N ASP A 42 0.94 -47.53 22.91
CA ASP A 42 0.44 -48.89 22.69
C ASP A 42 0.41 -49.27 21.18
N GLU A 43 0.69 -48.32 20.28
CA GLU A 43 0.54 -48.43 18.82
C GLU A 43 1.85 -48.13 18.05
N ASP A 44 3.03 -48.12 18.71
CA ASP A 44 4.34 -47.67 18.16
C ASP A 44 4.81 -48.42 16.87
N ASN A 45 4.09 -49.45 16.40
CA ASN A 45 4.32 -50.14 15.12
C ASN A 45 3.29 -49.82 14.00
N HIS A 46 2.36 -48.88 14.20
CA HIS A 46 1.33 -48.50 13.22
C HIS A 46 1.46 -47.04 12.73
N THR A 47 2.40 -46.78 11.83
CA THR A 47 2.47 -45.51 11.07
C THR A 47 1.45 -45.51 9.93
N VAL A 48 0.24 -45.01 10.19
CA VAL A 48 -0.77 -44.77 9.15
C VAL A 48 -0.66 -43.33 8.64
N SER A 49 -0.10 -43.13 7.43
CA SER A 49 -0.07 -41.81 6.79
C SER A 49 -1.32 -41.59 5.93
N PHE A 50 -2.17 -40.61 6.27
CA PHE A 50 -3.31 -40.22 5.45
C PHE A 50 -2.90 -39.18 4.38
N THR A 51 -3.50 -39.26 3.21
CA THR A 51 -3.40 -38.22 2.17
C THR A 51 -4.18 -36.97 2.57
N ALA A 52 -3.84 -35.81 1.99
CA ALA A 52 -4.48 -34.53 2.31
C ALA A 52 -6.01 -34.52 2.08
N ASP A 53 -6.52 -35.34 1.15
CA ASP A 53 -7.96 -35.44 0.90
C ASP A 53 -8.67 -36.35 1.90
N GLN A 54 -8.00 -37.40 2.39
CA GLN A 54 -8.54 -38.22 3.47
C GLN A 54 -8.56 -37.44 4.81
N GLU A 55 -7.57 -36.56 5.06
CA GLU A 55 -7.61 -35.65 6.21
C GLU A 55 -8.84 -34.72 6.16
N LYS A 56 -9.13 -34.11 5.00
CA LYS A 56 -10.32 -33.26 4.83
C LYS A 56 -11.62 -34.05 5.02
N ALA A 57 -11.69 -35.27 4.52
CA ALA A 57 -12.86 -36.14 4.68
C ALA A 57 -13.10 -36.46 6.15
N LEU A 58 -12.03 -36.77 6.91
CA LEU A 58 -12.10 -37.00 8.34
C LEU A 58 -12.57 -35.75 9.11
N VAL A 59 -11.98 -34.58 8.83
CA VAL A 59 -12.39 -33.32 9.47
C VAL A 59 -13.87 -33.00 9.17
N ARG A 60 -14.33 -33.26 7.94
CA ARG A 60 -15.75 -33.08 7.56
C ARG A 60 -16.67 -34.03 8.34
N LYS A 61 -16.23 -35.28 8.55
CA LYS A 61 -16.95 -36.28 9.37
C LYS A 61 -17.07 -35.82 10.83
N ILE A 62 -15.99 -35.26 11.39
CA ILE A 62 -15.98 -34.67 12.74
C ILE A 62 -16.92 -33.45 12.80
N ASP A 63 -16.80 -32.52 11.84
CA ASP A 63 -17.62 -31.30 11.74
C ASP A 63 -19.12 -31.64 11.75
N TRP A 64 -19.57 -32.59 10.93
CA TRP A 64 -20.98 -33.00 10.87
C TRP A 64 -21.50 -33.65 12.15
N ARG A 65 -20.63 -34.27 12.96
CA ARG A 65 -21.06 -34.97 14.18
C ARG A 65 -21.07 -34.06 15.41
N ILE A 66 -20.13 -33.11 15.48
CA ILE A 66 -19.89 -32.31 16.68
C ILE A 66 -20.48 -30.90 16.55
N MET A 67 -20.26 -30.21 15.42
CA MET A 67 -20.61 -28.79 15.28
C MET A 67 -22.11 -28.49 15.42
N PRO A 68 -23.05 -29.28 14.85
CA PRO A 68 -24.48 -29.02 15.02
C PRO A 68 -24.92 -29.08 16.48
N LEU A 69 -24.41 -30.03 17.27
CA LEU A 69 -24.75 -30.16 18.69
C LEU A 69 -24.21 -28.98 19.50
N MET A 70 -22.96 -28.58 19.24
CA MET A 70 -22.36 -27.42 19.89
C MET A 70 -23.09 -26.12 19.53
N TRP A 71 -23.49 -25.97 18.27
CA TRP A 71 -24.32 -24.84 17.82
C TRP A 71 -25.67 -24.85 18.53
N CYS A 72 -26.37 -25.99 18.62
CA CYS A 72 -27.64 -26.09 19.34
C CYS A 72 -27.52 -25.67 20.81
N CYS A 73 -26.47 -26.12 21.52
CA CYS A 73 -26.22 -25.70 22.92
C CYS A 73 -26.10 -24.18 23.03
N TYR A 74 -25.27 -23.56 22.19
CA TYR A 74 -25.01 -22.13 22.30
C TYR A 74 -26.15 -21.26 21.76
N PHE A 75 -26.89 -21.77 20.76
CA PHE A 75 -28.13 -21.19 20.26
C PHE A 75 -29.17 -21.09 21.36
N LEU A 76 -29.45 -22.20 22.04
CA LEU A 76 -30.37 -22.22 23.17
C LEU A 76 -29.84 -21.34 24.30
N GLN A 77 -28.53 -21.35 24.54
CA GLN A 77 -27.92 -20.54 25.61
C GLN A 77 -28.24 -19.07 25.44
N TYR A 78 -28.06 -18.56 24.23
CA TYR A 78 -28.36 -17.17 23.94
C TYR A 78 -29.86 -16.90 23.92
N LEU A 79 -30.67 -17.81 23.38
CA LEU A 79 -32.13 -17.70 23.36
C LEU A 79 -32.68 -17.51 24.79
N ASP A 80 -32.33 -18.42 25.70
CA ASP A 80 -32.78 -18.43 27.09
C ASP A 80 -32.36 -17.18 27.85
N LYS A 81 -31.12 -16.72 27.65
CA LYS A 81 -30.64 -15.45 28.20
C LYS A 81 -31.51 -14.26 27.77
N THR A 82 -31.97 -14.24 26.51
CA THR A 82 -32.81 -13.14 25.99
C THR A 82 -34.29 -13.25 26.34
N LEU A 83 -34.78 -14.38 26.87
CA LEU A 83 -36.20 -14.55 27.22
C LEU A 83 -36.71 -13.51 28.21
N ILE A 84 -35.87 -13.06 29.15
CA ILE A 84 -36.26 -12.02 30.10
C ILE A 84 -36.47 -10.65 29.43
N ASN A 85 -35.69 -10.33 28.40
CA ASN A 85 -35.84 -9.11 27.60
C ASN A 85 -37.17 -9.12 26.83
N TYR A 86 -37.58 -10.27 26.29
CA TYR A 86 -38.91 -10.43 25.67
C TYR A 86 -40.04 -10.38 26.72
N ALA A 87 -39.86 -11.05 27.87
CA ALA A 87 -40.85 -11.05 28.95
C ALA A 87 -41.12 -9.63 29.51
N ALA A 88 -40.10 -8.77 29.55
CA ALA A 88 -40.22 -7.38 29.97
C ALA A 88 -41.27 -6.59 29.17
N VAL A 89 -41.42 -6.88 27.86
CA VAL A 89 -42.41 -6.23 26.99
C VAL A 89 -43.74 -6.99 26.89
N MET A 90 -43.85 -8.16 27.55
CA MET A 90 -45.02 -9.06 27.61
C MET A 90 -45.80 -9.00 28.94
N GLY A 91 -45.45 -8.10 29.86
CA GLY A 91 -46.20 -7.90 31.11
C GLY A 91 -45.52 -8.36 32.41
N LEU A 92 -44.27 -8.84 32.35
CA LEU A 92 -43.52 -9.35 33.52
C LEU A 92 -43.52 -8.40 34.73
N TYR A 93 -43.37 -7.09 34.50
CA TYR A 93 -43.37 -6.08 35.57
C TYR A 93 -44.66 -6.12 36.40
N THR A 94 -45.80 -6.18 35.72
CA THR A 94 -47.13 -6.22 36.30
C THR A 94 -47.41 -7.56 36.97
N ASP A 95 -47.08 -8.67 36.29
CA ASP A 95 -47.46 -10.02 36.73
C ASP A 95 -46.64 -10.51 37.94
N ALA A 96 -45.38 -10.10 38.05
CA ALA A 96 -44.49 -10.49 39.16
C ALA A 96 -44.34 -9.40 40.23
N HIS A 97 -45.02 -8.26 40.07
CA HIS A 97 -44.94 -7.09 40.95
C HIS A 97 -43.51 -6.59 41.18
N ILE A 98 -42.75 -6.41 40.08
CA ILE A 98 -41.35 -5.95 40.13
C ILE A 98 -41.18 -4.58 39.46
N ASP A 99 -40.24 -3.78 39.95
CA ASP A 99 -39.86 -2.52 39.32
C ASP A 99 -38.62 -2.63 38.41
N ALA A 100 -38.22 -1.53 37.77
CA ALA A 100 -37.06 -1.50 36.86
C ALA A 100 -35.71 -1.74 37.57
N ALA A 101 -35.59 -1.37 38.85
CA ALA A 101 -34.36 -1.57 39.63
C ALA A 101 -34.21 -3.04 40.04
N GLN A 102 -35.32 -3.66 40.44
CA GLN A 102 -35.46 -5.08 40.66
C GLN A 102 -35.17 -5.86 39.37
N PHE A 103 -35.73 -5.46 38.22
CA PHE A 103 -35.42 -6.08 36.93
C PHE A 103 -33.92 -6.04 36.59
N SER A 104 -33.27 -4.89 36.77
CA SER A 104 -31.81 -4.75 36.60
C SER A 104 -31.04 -5.70 37.52
N THR A 105 -31.53 -5.89 38.75
CA THR A 105 -30.95 -6.80 39.73
C THR A 105 -31.15 -8.27 39.34
N LEU A 106 -32.26 -8.66 38.72
CA LEU A 106 -32.44 -10.02 38.17
C LEU A 106 -31.46 -10.31 37.04
N ALA A 107 -31.23 -9.32 36.16
CA ALA A 107 -30.29 -9.46 35.06
C ALA A 107 -28.84 -9.67 35.58
N LEU A 108 -28.42 -8.93 36.61
CA LEU A 108 -27.06 -9.05 37.15
C LEU A 108 -26.85 -10.32 37.98
N LEU A 109 -27.84 -10.78 38.76
CA LEU A 109 -27.71 -11.95 39.65
C LEU A 109 -27.32 -13.22 38.91
N PHE A 110 -27.85 -13.41 37.70
CA PHE A 110 -27.46 -14.50 36.80
C PHE A 110 -25.95 -14.49 36.50
N TYR A 111 -25.38 -13.31 36.20
CA TYR A 111 -23.96 -13.18 35.88
C TYR A 111 -23.05 -13.25 37.11
N VAL A 112 -23.55 -12.87 38.29
CA VAL A 112 -22.80 -13.00 39.55
C VAL A 112 -22.57 -14.47 39.90
N THR A 113 -23.59 -15.31 39.79
CA THR A 113 -23.45 -16.75 40.05
C THR A 113 -22.65 -17.45 38.97
N TYR A 114 -22.84 -17.04 37.71
CA TYR A 114 -21.99 -17.46 36.60
C TYR A 114 -20.50 -17.19 36.90
N LEU A 115 -20.16 -15.93 37.23
CA LEU A 115 -18.78 -15.54 37.57
C LEU A 115 -18.18 -16.39 38.70
N ALA A 116 -18.94 -16.65 39.75
CA ALA A 116 -18.46 -17.41 40.91
C ALA A 116 -18.15 -18.88 40.59
N LEU A 117 -18.85 -19.47 39.62
CA LEU A 117 -18.76 -20.89 39.31
C LEU A 117 -17.86 -21.22 38.11
N GLU A 118 -17.31 -20.24 37.41
CA GLU A 118 -16.39 -20.46 36.28
C GLU A 118 -15.20 -21.37 36.61
N PHE A 119 -14.46 -21.05 37.68
CA PHE A 119 -13.35 -21.89 38.13
C PHE A 119 -13.81 -23.29 38.57
N PRO A 120 -14.82 -23.44 39.46
CA PRO A 120 -15.40 -24.73 39.79
C PRO A 120 -15.77 -25.59 38.57
N HIS A 121 -16.47 -25.03 37.57
CA HIS A 121 -16.80 -25.77 36.35
C HIS A 121 -15.54 -26.19 35.58
N GLY A 122 -14.57 -25.28 35.42
CA GLY A 122 -13.29 -25.57 34.78
C GLY A 122 -12.59 -26.80 35.39
N PHE A 123 -12.59 -26.89 36.73
CA PHE A 123 -12.00 -28.03 37.44
C PHE A 123 -12.84 -29.30 37.35
N LEU A 124 -14.17 -29.20 37.45
CA LEU A 124 -15.06 -30.35 37.33
C LEU A 124 -14.99 -30.99 35.94
N MET A 125 -14.83 -30.19 34.88
CA MET A 125 -14.65 -30.69 33.50
C MET A 125 -13.31 -31.38 33.25
N GLN A 126 -12.29 -31.15 34.07
CA GLN A 126 -11.05 -31.94 34.03
C GLN A 126 -11.21 -33.31 34.69
N LYS A 127 -12.18 -33.45 35.62
CA LYS A 127 -12.42 -34.69 36.37
C LYS A 127 -13.49 -35.56 35.73
N PHE A 128 -14.54 -34.96 35.18
CA PHE A 128 -15.67 -35.64 34.57
C PHE A 128 -15.58 -35.64 33.04
N PRO A 129 -16.20 -36.63 32.36
CA PRO A 129 -16.28 -36.63 30.90
C PRO A 129 -17.00 -35.37 30.39
N THR A 130 -16.30 -34.55 29.60
CA THR A 130 -16.72 -33.18 29.26
C THR A 130 -18.07 -33.13 28.53
N ALA A 131 -18.36 -34.07 27.62
CA ALA A 131 -19.60 -34.05 26.85
C ALA A 131 -20.81 -34.43 27.71
N LYS A 132 -20.66 -35.43 28.60
CA LYS A 132 -21.71 -35.83 29.55
C LYS A 132 -21.98 -34.74 30.58
N TYR A 133 -20.92 -34.11 31.07
CA TYR A 133 -21.02 -32.98 31.98
C TYR A 133 -21.77 -31.81 31.33
N LEU A 134 -21.42 -31.45 30.10
CA LEU A 134 -22.14 -30.45 29.32
C LEU A 134 -23.63 -30.80 29.16
N GLY A 135 -23.95 -32.03 28.74
CA GLY A 135 -25.33 -32.48 28.57
C GLY A 135 -26.15 -32.43 29.87
N LEU A 136 -25.55 -32.82 31.00
CA LEU A 136 -26.18 -32.74 32.32
C LEU A 136 -26.48 -31.29 32.70
N MET A 137 -25.49 -30.39 32.55
CA MET A 137 -25.65 -28.98 32.87
C MET A 137 -26.71 -28.31 31.99
N VAL A 138 -26.73 -28.63 30.69
CA VAL A 138 -27.77 -28.12 29.76
C VAL A 138 -29.17 -28.63 30.16
N THR A 139 -29.28 -29.89 30.59
CA THR A 139 -30.55 -30.48 31.04
C THR A 139 -31.07 -29.81 32.32
N LEU A 140 -30.20 -29.65 33.32
CA LEU A 140 -30.54 -28.99 34.59
C LEU A 140 -30.92 -27.52 34.37
N TRP A 141 -30.16 -26.82 33.54
CA TRP A 141 -30.46 -25.44 33.16
C TRP A 141 -31.82 -25.31 32.45
N GLY A 142 -32.10 -26.13 31.42
CA GLY A 142 -33.39 -26.13 30.73
C GLY A 142 -34.58 -26.40 31.67
N LEU A 143 -34.39 -27.25 32.69
CA LEU A 143 -35.39 -27.49 33.72
C LEU A 143 -35.67 -26.21 34.53
N ILE A 144 -34.64 -25.45 34.92
CA ILE A 144 -34.83 -24.19 35.63
C ILE A 144 -35.49 -23.13 34.74
N VAL A 145 -35.19 -23.10 33.43
CA VAL A 145 -35.89 -22.23 32.46
C VAL A 145 -37.38 -22.56 32.45
N ALA A 146 -37.75 -23.85 32.38
CA ALA A 146 -39.13 -24.29 32.43
C ALA A 146 -39.82 -23.92 33.76
N VAL A 147 -39.13 -24.14 34.90
CA VAL A 147 -39.62 -23.79 36.24
C VAL A 147 -39.80 -22.27 36.43
N THR A 148 -39.08 -21.44 35.67
CA THR A 148 -39.24 -19.98 35.72
C THR A 148 -40.65 -19.53 35.33
N SER A 149 -41.36 -20.32 34.51
CA SER A 149 -42.79 -20.07 34.22
C SER A 149 -43.69 -20.06 35.46
N ALA A 150 -43.28 -20.72 36.55
CA ALA A 150 -44.02 -20.78 37.81
C ALA A 150 -43.71 -19.61 38.77
N ALA A 151 -42.73 -18.76 38.46
CA ALA A 151 -42.34 -17.65 39.33
C ALA A 151 -43.35 -16.49 39.23
N LYS A 152 -44.01 -16.15 40.35
CA LYS A 152 -45.02 -15.07 40.43
C LYS A 152 -44.61 -13.89 41.31
N ASN A 153 -43.39 -13.90 41.82
CA ASN A 153 -42.89 -12.88 42.75
C ASN A 153 -41.38 -12.69 42.59
N TRP A 154 -40.89 -11.61 43.20
CA TRP A 154 -39.47 -11.26 43.26
C TRP A 154 -38.56 -12.43 43.65
N SER A 155 -38.87 -13.10 44.77
CA SER A 155 -38.03 -14.16 45.33
C SER A 155 -37.92 -15.38 44.42
N GLY A 156 -39.03 -15.78 43.78
CA GLY A 156 -39.06 -16.89 42.83
C GLY A 156 -38.20 -16.59 41.59
N LEU A 157 -38.28 -15.35 41.06
CA LEU A 157 -37.44 -14.92 39.95
C LEU A 157 -35.96 -14.86 40.34
N VAL A 158 -35.63 -14.38 41.55
CA VAL A 158 -34.25 -14.37 42.05
C VAL A 158 -33.69 -15.79 42.15
N ALA A 159 -34.45 -16.72 42.74
CA ALA A 159 -34.02 -18.11 42.91
C ALA A 159 -33.74 -18.78 41.57
N THR A 160 -34.63 -18.63 40.59
CA THR A 160 -34.39 -19.23 39.27
C THR A 160 -33.23 -18.57 38.56
N ARG A 161 -33.01 -17.25 38.67
CA ARG A 161 -31.85 -16.56 38.07
C ARG A 161 -30.53 -17.05 38.63
N VAL A 162 -30.44 -17.22 39.95
CA VAL A 162 -29.27 -17.75 40.64
C VAL A 162 -28.95 -19.15 40.13
N LEU A 163 -29.94 -20.05 40.12
CA LEU A 163 -29.79 -21.43 39.67
C LEU A 163 -29.46 -21.55 38.18
N LEU A 164 -30.06 -20.70 37.33
CA LEU A 164 -29.72 -20.62 35.90
C LEU A 164 -28.25 -20.30 35.73
N GLY A 165 -27.75 -19.27 36.42
CA GLY A 165 -26.34 -18.90 36.35
C GLY A 165 -25.39 -19.96 36.91
N CYS A 166 -25.87 -20.88 37.76
CA CYS A 166 -25.09 -22.01 38.24
C CYS A 166 -24.93 -23.17 37.25
N PHE A 167 -25.89 -23.38 36.35
CA PHE A 167 -25.87 -24.50 35.42
C PHE A 167 -25.43 -24.07 34.02
N GLU A 168 -25.90 -22.91 33.55
CA GLU A 168 -25.57 -22.37 32.24
C GLU A 168 -24.08 -22.03 32.10
N SER A 169 -23.44 -21.75 33.24
CA SER A 169 -22.03 -21.36 33.33
C SER A 169 -21.04 -22.37 32.79
N ALA A 170 -21.40 -23.66 32.79
CA ALA A 170 -20.56 -24.71 32.27
C ALA A 170 -20.49 -24.74 30.72
N VAL A 171 -21.43 -24.12 30.01
CA VAL A 171 -21.61 -24.33 28.57
C VAL A 171 -20.45 -23.77 27.75
N ALA A 172 -20.20 -22.46 27.83
CA ALA A 172 -19.13 -21.80 27.07
C ALA A 172 -17.74 -22.44 27.29
N PRO A 173 -17.28 -22.71 28.53
CA PRO A 173 -15.97 -23.32 28.73
C PRO A 173 -15.93 -24.79 28.27
N SER A 174 -17.05 -25.54 28.36
CA SER A 174 -17.14 -26.88 27.76
C SER A 174 -16.92 -26.84 26.24
N LEU A 175 -17.58 -25.90 25.55
CA LEU A 175 -17.48 -25.79 24.09
C LEU A 175 -16.06 -25.38 23.63
N ILE A 176 -15.40 -24.50 24.40
CA ILE A 176 -14.00 -24.11 24.15
C ILE A 176 -13.07 -25.32 24.29
N LEU A 177 -13.23 -26.11 25.36
CA LEU A 177 -12.43 -27.33 25.59
C LEU A 177 -12.65 -28.36 24.49
N ILE A 178 -13.90 -28.66 24.15
CA ILE A 178 -14.22 -29.59 23.06
C ILE A 178 -13.64 -29.11 21.72
N THR A 179 -13.70 -27.81 21.42
CA THR A 179 -13.07 -27.28 20.20
C THR A 179 -11.55 -27.50 20.21
N GLY A 180 -10.89 -27.36 21.37
CA GLY A 180 -9.46 -27.62 21.55
C GLY A 180 -9.07 -29.09 21.38
N MET A 181 -9.94 -30.02 21.81
CA MET A 181 -9.70 -31.47 21.76
C MET A 181 -9.80 -32.07 20.35
N TRP A 182 -10.51 -31.42 19.42
CA TRP A 182 -10.84 -32.00 18.12
C TRP A 182 -10.19 -31.30 16.91
N TYR A 183 -9.70 -30.07 17.07
CA TYR A 183 -9.28 -29.21 15.94
C TYR A 183 -7.87 -28.60 16.09
N LYS A 184 -7.17 -28.43 14.97
CA LYS A 184 -5.85 -27.75 14.91
C LYS A 184 -5.99 -26.25 15.23
N ARG A 185 -4.94 -25.61 15.76
CA ARG A 185 -4.94 -24.17 16.14
C ARG A 185 -5.50 -23.22 15.06
N HIS A 186 -5.23 -23.48 13.78
CA HIS A 186 -5.73 -22.65 12.67
C HIS A 186 -7.16 -23.02 12.22
N GLU A 187 -7.65 -24.20 12.58
CA GLU A 187 -9.00 -24.68 12.28
C GLU A 187 -10.03 -24.22 13.31
N GLN A 188 -9.58 -23.97 14.54
CA GLN A 188 -10.44 -23.56 15.66
C GLN A 188 -11.22 -22.26 15.42
N PRO A 189 -10.65 -21.14 14.92
CA PRO A 189 -11.37 -19.87 14.79
C PRO A 189 -12.69 -19.95 14.02
N PRO A 190 -12.77 -20.55 12.81
CA PRO A 190 -14.05 -20.69 12.10
C PRO A 190 -15.04 -21.64 12.79
N ARG A 191 -14.59 -22.64 13.56
CA ARG A 191 -15.50 -23.55 14.31
C ARG A 191 -16.06 -22.86 15.54
N VAL A 192 -15.22 -22.11 16.26
CA VAL A 192 -15.66 -21.20 17.32
C VAL A 192 -16.70 -20.23 16.77
N GLY A 193 -16.44 -19.64 15.60
CA GLY A 193 -17.42 -18.81 14.91
C GLY A 193 -18.74 -19.53 14.63
N PHE A 194 -18.69 -20.76 14.14
CA PHE A 194 -19.87 -21.54 13.76
C PHE A 194 -20.81 -21.81 14.93
N TRP A 195 -20.33 -22.39 16.04
CA TRP A 195 -21.22 -22.61 17.18
C TRP A 195 -21.64 -21.29 17.85
N TYR A 196 -20.80 -20.25 17.78
CA TYR A 196 -21.13 -18.91 18.28
C TYR A 196 -22.21 -18.17 17.44
N LEU A 197 -22.51 -18.63 16.22
CA LEU A 197 -23.66 -18.13 15.43
C LEU A 197 -24.99 -18.29 16.18
N GLY A 198 -25.03 -19.16 17.19
CA GLY A 198 -26.12 -19.29 18.15
C GLY A 198 -26.65 -17.96 18.69
N THR A 199 -25.79 -16.94 18.82
CA THR A 199 -26.21 -15.59 19.27
C THR A 199 -27.18 -14.91 18.32
N GLY A 200 -26.83 -14.85 17.03
CA GLY A 200 -27.67 -14.20 16.02
C GLY A 200 -28.87 -15.07 15.65
N THR A 201 -28.72 -16.38 15.58
CA THR A 201 -29.86 -17.29 15.36
C THR A 201 -30.83 -17.28 16.53
N GLY A 202 -30.33 -17.24 17.76
CA GLY A 202 -31.12 -17.08 18.99
C GLY A 202 -31.92 -15.79 18.99
N THR A 203 -31.32 -14.68 18.53
CA THR A 203 -32.03 -13.40 18.38
C THR A 203 -33.18 -13.52 17.37
N ILE A 204 -32.94 -14.08 16.18
CA ILE A 204 -33.97 -14.22 15.13
C ILE A 204 -35.10 -15.14 15.58
N VAL A 205 -34.77 -16.34 16.06
CA VAL A 205 -35.77 -17.34 16.46
C VAL A 205 -36.51 -16.86 17.71
N GLY A 206 -35.80 -16.28 18.69
CA GLY A 206 -36.41 -15.69 19.87
C GLY A 206 -37.37 -14.56 19.55
N SER A 207 -37.05 -13.73 18.56
CA SER A 207 -37.94 -12.66 18.07
C SER A 207 -39.25 -13.24 17.50
N LEU A 208 -39.16 -14.31 16.70
CA LEU A 208 -40.31 -14.99 16.11
C LEU A 208 -41.16 -15.71 17.16
N ILE A 209 -40.51 -16.42 18.10
CA ILE A 209 -41.16 -17.09 19.23
C ILE A 209 -41.89 -16.07 20.10
N SER A 210 -41.23 -14.95 20.41
CA SER A 210 -41.80 -13.83 21.17
C SER A 210 -43.02 -13.24 20.47
N PHE A 211 -42.93 -12.96 19.17
CA PHE A 211 -44.06 -12.47 18.38
C PHE A 211 -45.23 -13.46 18.40
N GLY A 212 -44.97 -14.75 18.24
CA GLY A 212 -45.99 -15.80 18.30
C GLY A 212 -46.69 -15.85 19.66
N PHE A 213 -45.94 -15.92 20.76
CA PHE A 213 -46.51 -16.02 22.10
C PHE A 213 -47.19 -14.73 22.59
N GLN A 214 -46.86 -13.56 22.03
CA GLN A 214 -47.63 -12.33 22.29
C GLN A 214 -49.09 -12.40 21.82
N HIS A 215 -49.46 -13.37 20.98
CA HIS A 215 -50.87 -13.60 20.59
C HIS A 215 -51.62 -14.53 21.55
N TYR A 216 -50.92 -15.18 22.48
CA TYR A 216 -51.53 -16.03 23.50
C TYR A 216 -52.10 -15.17 24.63
N HIS A 217 -53.41 -15.30 24.87
CA HIS A 217 -54.14 -14.57 25.92
C HIS A 217 -54.85 -15.58 26.83
N SER A 218 -54.54 -15.57 28.13
CA SER A 218 -55.21 -16.39 29.14
C SER A 218 -55.17 -15.69 30.50
N PRO A 219 -56.25 -15.80 31.32
CA PRO A 219 -56.31 -15.15 32.62
C PRO A 219 -55.48 -15.85 33.72
N THR A 220 -55.08 -17.11 33.51
CA THR A 220 -54.37 -17.91 34.54
C THR A 220 -52.89 -18.12 34.22
N PHE A 221 -52.50 -18.02 32.95
CA PHE A 221 -51.15 -18.27 32.47
C PHE A 221 -50.81 -17.22 31.40
N THR A 222 -49.73 -16.48 31.61
CA THR A 222 -49.42 -15.31 30.79
C THR A 222 -48.52 -15.67 29.61
N SER A 223 -48.46 -14.78 28.60
CA SER A 223 -47.70 -14.96 27.36
C SER A 223 -46.21 -15.23 27.59
N TRP A 224 -45.60 -14.60 28.60
CA TRP A 224 -44.20 -14.85 28.91
C TRP A 224 -44.00 -16.19 29.64
N GLN A 225 -44.92 -16.61 30.52
CA GLN A 225 -44.80 -17.88 31.25
C GLN A 225 -44.81 -19.09 30.29
N ILE A 226 -45.69 -19.10 29.29
CA ILE A 226 -45.73 -20.18 28.30
C ILE A 226 -44.47 -20.23 27.43
N MET A 227 -43.90 -19.07 27.11
CA MET A 227 -42.64 -18.98 26.36
C MET A 227 -41.49 -19.63 27.15
N PHE A 228 -41.34 -19.32 28.45
CA PHE A 228 -40.32 -19.96 29.30
C PHE A 228 -40.51 -21.48 29.42
N LEU A 229 -41.76 -21.94 29.55
CA LEU A 229 -42.05 -23.37 29.64
C LEU A 229 -41.63 -24.12 28.36
N VAL A 230 -42.07 -23.64 27.20
CA VAL A 230 -41.81 -24.31 25.91
C VAL A 230 -40.33 -24.32 25.58
N VAL A 231 -39.65 -23.17 25.73
CA VAL A 231 -38.22 -23.10 25.43
C VAL A 231 -37.41 -23.96 26.41
N GLY A 232 -37.75 -23.94 27.70
CA GLY A 232 -37.09 -24.80 28.69
C GLY A 232 -37.20 -26.30 28.40
N LEU A 233 -38.37 -26.78 27.93
CA LEU A 233 -38.56 -28.19 27.53
C LEU A 233 -37.75 -28.57 26.29
N ILE A 234 -37.64 -27.66 25.31
CA ILE A 234 -36.75 -27.84 24.15
C ILE A 234 -35.30 -27.95 24.63
N THR A 235 -34.88 -27.08 25.54
CA THR A 235 -33.53 -27.09 26.11
C THR A 235 -33.21 -28.39 26.86
N VAL A 236 -34.14 -28.90 27.67
CA VAL A 236 -34.02 -30.22 28.32
C VAL A 236 -33.81 -31.32 27.30
N THR A 237 -34.60 -31.31 26.22
CA THR A 237 -34.53 -32.33 25.16
C THR A 237 -33.17 -32.31 24.47
N VAL A 238 -32.64 -31.13 24.15
CA VAL A 238 -31.30 -30.98 23.56
C VAL A 238 -30.19 -31.40 24.52
N GLY A 239 -30.30 -31.07 25.81
CA GLY A 239 -29.35 -31.52 26.84
C GLY A 239 -29.23 -33.04 26.93
N ILE A 240 -30.37 -33.74 26.89
CA ILE A 240 -30.43 -35.20 26.85
C ILE A 240 -29.77 -35.73 25.57
N ILE A 241 -30.10 -35.15 24.40
CA ILE A 241 -29.49 -35.56 23.11
C ILE A 241 -27.97 -35.41 23.15
N VAL A 242 -27.46 -34.31 23.68
CA VAL A 242 -26.01 -34.04 23.79
C VAL A 242 -25.33 -35.07 24.68
N MET A 243 -25.96 -35.48 25.78
CA MET A 243 -25.42 -36.51 26.69
C MET A 243 -25.21 -37.85 26.00
N PHE A 244 -26.02 -38.19 25.00
CA PHE A 244 -25.92 -39.47 24.27
C PHE A 244 -25.12 -39.40 22.97
N LEU A 245 -25.18 -38.28 22.23
CA LEU A 245 -24.62 -38.17 20.88
C LEU A 245 -23.25 -37.49 20.81
N LEU A 246 -22.92 -36.61 21.75
CA LEU A 246 -21.66 -35.86 21.73
C LEU A 246 -20.52 -36.72 22.33
N PRO A 247 -19.43 -36.98 21.58
CA PRO A 247 -18.30 -37.76 22.08
C PRO A 247 -17.44 -36.98 23.06
N ASP A 248 -16.93 -37.64 24.10
CA ASP A 248 -16.10 -37.01 25.14
C ASP A 248 -14.70 -36.60 24.64
N ASN A 249 -14.02 -37.48 23.90
CA ASN A 249 -12.69 -37.24 23.32
C ASN A 249 -12.46 -38.10 22.06
N PRO A 250 -11.41 -37.83 21.26
CA PRO A 250 -11.11 -38.60 20.05
C PRO A 250 -10.87 -40.11 20.31
N MET A 251 -10.23 -40.46 21.43
CA MET A 251 -9.89 -41.85 21.81
C MET A 251 -11.15 -42.71 22.04
N GLY A 252 -12.11 -42.17 22.80
CA GLY A 252 -13.36 -42.83 23.17
C GLY A 252 -14.49 -42.72 22.13
N SER A 253 -14.21 -42.15 20.96
CA SER A 253 -15.23 -41.94 19.93
C SER A 253 -15.76 -43.24 19.34
N LYS A 254 -17.09 -43.38 19.20
CA LYS A 254 -17.73 -44.60 18.67
C LYS A 254 -17.96 -44.58 17.15
N PHE A 255 -17.85 -43.42 16.51
CA PHE A 255 -18.16 -43.23 15.09
C PHE A 255 -16.91 -43.24 14.18
N MET A 256 -15.72 -43.36 14.76
CA MET A 256 -14.43 -43.38 14.06
C MET A 256 -13.82 -44.77 14.09
N THR A 257 -13.19 -45.19 13.00
CA THR A 257 -12.39 -46.42 12.95
C THR A 257 -11.11 -46.26 13.79
N HIS A 258 -10.43 -47.37 14.09
CA HIS A 258 -9.18 -47.32 14.86
C HIS A 258 -8.12 -46.43 14.18
N ASP A 259 -7.89 -46.61 12.88
CA ASP A 259 -6.94 -45.79 12.09
C ASP A 259 -7.32 -44.30 12.06
N GLU A 260 -8.63 -44.00 11.95
CA GLU A 260 -9.12 -42.62 12.00
C GLU A 260 -8.86 -41.97 13.37
N LYS A 261 -8.93 -42.73 14.47
CA LYS A 261 -8.62 -42.24 15.83
C LYS A 261 -7.14 -41.95 16.00
N VAL A 262 -6.27 -42.88 15.61
CA VAL A 262 -4.82 -42.70 15.67
C VAL A 262 -4.42 -41.46 14.89
N PHE A 263 -4.94 -41.30 13.66
CA PHE A 263 -4.65 -40.12 12.84
C PHE A 263 -5.24 -38.82 13.41
N ALA A 264 -6.45 -38.85 13.99
CA ALA A 264 -7.06 -37.67 14.64
C ALA A 264 -6.27 -37.19 15.87
N ILE A 265 -5.54 -38.08 16.53
CA ILE A 265 -4.65 -37.74 17.65
C ILE A 265 -3.31 -37.23 17.11
N GLN A 266 -2.69 -37.95 16.17
CA GLN A 266 -1.41 -37.56 15.57
C GLN A 266 -1.47 -36.18 14.90
N ARG A 267 -2.58 -35.83 14.24
CA ARG A 267 -2.73 -34.50 13.60
C ARG A 267 -2.73 -33.35 14.63
N LEU A 268 -3.19 -33.62 15.86
CA LEU A 268 -3.23 -32.64 16.93
C LEU A 268 -1.87 -32.50 17.63
N ARG A 269 -0.90 -33.39 17.38
CA ARG A 269 0.48 -33.30 17.86
C ARG A 269 1.15 -31.96 17.52
N GLN A 270 0.83 -31.40 16.34
CA GLN A 270 1.32 -30.09 15.89
C GLN A 270 0.85 -28.92 16.78
N ASN A 271 -0.21 -29.10 17.58
CA ASN A 271 -0.69 -28.07 18.48
C ASN A 271 0.20 -27.91 19.71
N GLN A 272 1.19 -28.79 19.97
CA GLN A 272 2.11 -28.73 21.13
C GLN A 272 1.39 -28.49 22.47
N THR A 273 0.16 -28.99 22.59
CA THR A 273 -0.70 -28.84 23.76
C THR A 273 -1.26 -30.22 24.05
N GLY A 274 -1.31 -30.62 25.32
CA GLY A 274 -1.99 -31.85 25.71
C GLY A 274 -3.44 -31.88 25.20
N ILE A 275 -3.93 -33.07 24.84
CA ILE A 275 -5.32 -33.30 24.41
C ILE A 275 -6.22 -33.41 25.65
N GLU A 276 -5.76 -34.07 26.70
CA GLU A 276 -6.50 -34.25 27.94
C GLU A 276 -5.52 -34.50 29.09
N ASN A 277 -5.41 -33.55 30.03
CA ASN A 277 -4.64 -33.72 31.26
C ASN A 277 -5.53 -33.55 32.49
N LYS A 278 -5.56 -34.58 33.35
CA LYS A 278 -6.40 -34.67 34.55
C LYS A 278 -5.73 -34.10 35.81
N HIS A 279 -4.47 -33.66 35.72
CA HIS A 279 -3.72 -33.11 36.83
C HIS A 279 -3.64 -31.57 36.78
N LEU A 280 -3.98 -30.93 37.90
CA LEU A 280 -3.91 -29.48 38.07
C LEU A 280 -2.48 -29.06 38.44
N LYS A 281 -1.84 -28.26 37.59
CA LYS A 281 -0.49 -27.74 37.82
C LYS A 281 -0.53 -26.32 38.37
N PHE A 282 -0.41 -26.17 39.69
CA PHE A 282 -0.54 -24.88 40.36
C PHE A 282 0.49 -23.83 39.91
N GLY A 283 1.69 -24.27 39.50
CA GLY A 283 2.70 -23.39 38.90
C GLY A 283 2.19 -22.65 37.65
N GLN A 284 1.47 -23.35 36.77
CA GLN A 284 0.88 -22.75 35.55
C GLN A 284 -0.24 -21.75 35.88
N VAL A 285 -0.98 -21.97 36.97
CA VAL A 285 -2.01 -21.03 37.47
C VAL A 285 -1.35 -19.73 37.90
N LEU A 286 -0.31 -19.80 38.75
CA LEU A 286 0.42 -18.63 39.22
C LEU A 286 1.08 -17.85 38.09
N GLU A 287 1.62 -18.55 37.08
CA GLU A 287 2.16 -17.89 35.89
C GLU A 287 1.08 -17.13 35.11
N CYS A 288 -0.11 -17.71 34.93
CA CYS A 288 -1.23 -17.06 34.25
C CYS A 288 -1.58 -15.69 34.89
N PHE A 289 -1.63 -15.62 36.22
CA PHE A 289 -1.93 -14.39 36.95
C PHE A 289 -0.81 -13.34 36.88
N LYS A 290 0.45 -13.77 36.72
CA LYS A 290 1.61 -12.88 36.58
C LYS A 290 1.80 -12.37 35.16
N ASP A 291 1.15 -12.99 34.18
CA ASP A 291 1.30 -12.65 32.76
C ASP A 291 0.55 -11.34 32.41
N PRO A 292 1.24 -10.29 31.94
CA PRO A 292 0.60 -9.03 31.55
C PRO A 292 -0.47 -9.19 30.46
N GLN A 293 -0.33 -10.20 29.59
CA GLN A 293 -1.27 -10.42 28.49
C GLN A 293 -2.66 -10.87 29.00
N THR A 294 -2.70 -11.58 30.14
CA THR A 294 -3.94 -12.01 30.82
C THR A 294 -4.82 -10.82 31.17
N TRP A 295 -4.22 -9.81 31.80
CA TRP A 295 -4.94 -8.63 32.28
C TRP A 295 -5.34 -7.69 31.15
N LEU A 296 -4.47 -7.51 30.14
CA LEU A 296 -4.84 -6.74 28.95
C LEU A 296 -6.02 -7.37 28.21
N LEU A 297 -6.02 -8.70 28.03
CA LEU A 297 -7.13 -9.39 27.39
C LEU A 297 -8.41 -9.33 28.24
N SER A 298 -8.30 -9.51 29.56
CA SER A 298 -9.40 -9.35 30.51
C SER A 298 -10.04 -7.95 30.42
N LEU A 299 -9.24 -6.88 30.41
CA LEU A 299 -9.74 -5.50 30.29
C LEU A 299 -10.42 -5.25 28.94
N ILE A 300 -9.88 -5.79 27.84
CA ILE A 300 -10.53 -5.75 26.52
C ILE A 300 -11.89 -6.43 26.59
N THR A 301 -11.97 -7.62 27.19
CA THR A 301 -13.22 -8.37 27.34
C THR A 301 -14.24 -7.62 28.18
N ILE A 302 -13.85 -7.04 29.31
CA ILE A 302 -14.76 -6.24 30.15
C ILE A 302 -15.28 -5.07 29.32
N ALA A 303 -14.39 -4.27 28.74
CA ALA A 303 -14.76 -3.08 27.98
C ALA A 303 -15.65 -3.39 26.77
N SER A 304 -15.38 -4.46 26.01
CA SER A 304 -16.24 -4.83 24.88
C SER A 304 -17.60 -5.42 25.31
N ASN A 305 -17.69 -6.03 26.50
CA ASN A 305 -18.92 -6.68 26.96
C ASN A 305 -19.82 -5.80 27.84
N VAL A 306 -19.34 -4.65 28.35
CA VAL A 306 -20.23 -3.64 28.95
C VAL A 306 -21.34 -3.23 27.97
N PRO A 307 -21.04 -2.86 26.69
CA PRO A 307 -22.08 -2.65 25.68
C PRO A 307 -22.94 -3.87 25.41
N ASN A 308 -22.37 -5.07 25.41
CA ASN A 308 -23.11 -6.31 25.15
C ASN A 308 -24.17 -6.58 26.21
N GLY A 309 -23.84 -6.40 27.49
CA GLY A 309 -24.80 -6.55 28.61
C GLY A 309 -25.91 -5.50 28.57
N ALA A 310 -25.56 -4.26 28.23
CA ALA A 310 -26.49 -3.17 28.01
C ALA A 310 -27.52 -3.49 26.91
N VAL A 311 -27.04 -3.84 25.71
CA VAL A 311 -27.90 -4.15 24.56
C VAL A 311 -28.72 -5.41 24.83
N SER A 312 -28.11 -6.51 25.26
CA SER A 312 -28.82 -7.80 25.44
C SER A 312 -29.98 -7.74 26.46
N SER A 313 -29.87 -6.90 27.49
CA SER A 313 -30.89 -6.80 28.54
C SER A 313 -32.01 -5.80 28.23
N TYR A 314 -31.71 -4.77 27.43
CA TYR A 314 -32.63 -3.63 27.20
C TYR A 314 -33.03 -3.41 25.75
N GLN A 315 -32.55 -4.21 24.79
CA GLN A 315 -32.79 -4.00 23.36
C GLN A 315 -34.28 -3.91 22.98
N ALA A 316 -35.15 -4.78 23.51
CA ALA A 316 -36.59 -4.68 23.23
C ALA A 316 -37.16 -3.38 23.80
N THR A 317 -36.71 -2.99 24.99
CA THR A 317 -37.11 -1.73 25.62
C THR A 317 -36.66 -0.52 24.81
N ILE A 318 -35.41 -0.50 24.32
CA ILE A 318 -34.84 0.57 23.48
C ILE A 318 -35.61 0.71 22.18
N ILE A 319 -35.92 -0.39 21.50
CA ILE A 319 -36.69 -0.35 20.25
C ILE A 319 -38.11 0.14 20.51
N LYS A 320 -38.77 -0.33 21.57
CA LYS A 320 -40.11 0.13 21.96
C LYS A 320 -40.14 1.64 22.22
N GLN A 321 -39.08 2.20 22.81
CA GLN A 321 -38.94 3.64 23.06
C GLN A 321 -38.86 4.48 21.77
N PHE A 322 -38.49 3.90 20.63
CA PHE A 322 -38.55 4.60 19.34
C PHE A 322 -40.00 4.81 18.85
N GLY A 323 -40.99 4.32 19.61
CA GLY A 323 -42.42 4.51 19.35
C GLY A 323 -43.02 3.38 18.51
N TYR A 324 -42.53 2.15 18.67
CA TYR A 324 -43.09 0.93 18.09
C TYR A 324 -43.91 0.15 19.14
N THR A 325 -44.88 -0.64 18.69
CA THR A 325 -45.65 -1.55 19.57
C THR A 325 -44.79 -2.70 20.10
N SER A 326 -45.24 -3.43 21.14
CA SER A 326 -44.53 -4.61 21.65
C SER A 326 -44.34 -5.71 20.59
N GLN A 327 -45.31 -5.85 19.69
CA GLN A 327 -45.29 -6.83 18.60
C GLN A 327 -44.29 -6.44 17.50
N GLU A 328 -44.33 -5.19 17.05
CA GLU A 328 -43.34 -4.65 16.10
C GLU A 328 -41.93 -4.70 16.67
N THR A 329 -41.78 -4.36 17.95
CA THR A 329 -40.50 -4.42 18.69
C THR A 329 -39.88 -5.80 18.67
N ALA A 330 -40.69 -6.87 18.74
CA ALA A 330 -40.19 -8.24 18.63
C ALA A 330 -39.64 -8.50 17.22
N LEU A 331 -40.38 -8.17 16.16
CA LEU A 331 -39.95 -8.41 14.78
C LEU A 331 -38.74 -7.57 14.37
N LEU A 332 -38.65 -6.33 14.87
CA LEU A 332 -37.52 -5.42 14.60
C LEU A 332 -36.20 -5.90 15.21
N GLN A 333 -36.18 -6.96 16.01
CA GLN A 333 -34.92 -7.57 16.47
C GLN A 333 -34.34 -8.57 15.48
N ILE A 334 -35.10 -9.06 14.49
CA ILE A 334 -34.62 -9.99 13.46
C ILE A 334 -33.38 -9.46 12.71
N PRO A 335 -33.35 -8.20 12.22
CA PRO A 335 -32.16 -7.65 11.57
C PRO A 335 -30.92 -7.59 12.49
N SER A 336 -31.13 -7.43 13.80
CA SER A 336 -30.03 -7.43 14.78
C SER A 336 -29.34 -8.79 14.84
N GLY A 337 -30.12 -9.87 14.78
CA GLY A 337 -29.58 -11.22 14.68
C GLY A 337 -28.87 -11.49 13.36
N ALA A 338 -29.39 -10.98 12.24
CA ALA A 338 -28.74 -11.12 10.93
C ALA A 338 -27.39 -10.38 10.89
N VAL A 339 -27.32 -9.15 11.41
CA VAL A 339 -26.07 -8.39 11.55
C VAL A 339 -25.06 -9.15 12.40
N SER A 340 -25.50 -9.76 13.50
CA SER A 340 -24.64 -10.60 14.35
C SER A 340 -24.05 -11.79 13.58
N ILE A 341 -24.88 -12.56 12.86
CA ILE A 341 -24.44 -13.72 12.05
C ILE A 341 -23.39 -13.29 11.02
N VAL A 342 -23.68 -12.25 10.24
CA VAL A 342 -22.78 -11.76 9.19
C VAL A 342 -21.46 -11.29 9.79
N SER A 343 -21.52 -10.55 10.91
CA SER A 343 -20.34 -10.05 11.61
C SER A 343 -19.46 -11.19 12.12
N ILE A 344 -20.06 -12.21 12.74
CA ILE A 344 -19.33 -13.39 13.26
C ILE A 344 -18.68 -14.18 12.11
N LEU A 345 -19.40 -14.46 11.03
CA LEU A 345 -18.88 -15.21 9.89
C LEU A 345 -17.71 -14.50 9.23
N ILE A 346 -17.85 -13.20 8.92
CA ILE A 346 -16.80 -12.41 8.27
C ILE A 346 -15.57 -12.32 9.19
N ALA A 347 -15.78 -12.00 10.47
CA ALA A 347 -14.68 -11.75 11.39
C ALA A 347 -13.90 -13.03 11.72
N THR A 348 -14.59 -14.15 11.95
CA THR A 348 -13.92 -15.44 12.26
C THR A 348 -13.27 -16.06 11.04
N TRP A 349 -13.87 -15.92 9.85
CA TRP A 349 -13.22 -16.27 8.58
C TRP A 349 -11.97 -15.42 8.33
N ALA A 350 -12.06 -14.09 8.49
CA ALA A 350 -10.93 -13.20 8.32
C ALA A 350 -9.83 -13.48 9.35
N ALA A 351 -10.19 -13.77 10.60
CA ALA A 351 -9.23 -14.15 11.64
C ALA A 351 -8.55 -15.49 11.34
N GLY A 352 -9.28 -16.48 10.82
CA GLY A 352 -8.70 -17.76 10.40
C GLY A 352 -7.81 -17.64 9.15
N ARG A 353 -8.26 -16.85 8.17
CA ARG A 353 -7.56 -16.70 6.88
C ARG A 353 -6.35 -15.79 6.97
N TYR A 354 -6.49 -14.70 7.71
CA TYR A 354 -5.49 -13.65 7.78
C TYR A 354 -4.72 -13.65 9.10
N ASN A 355 -5.12 -14.43 10.10
CA ASN A 355 -4.42 -14.48 11.38
C ASN A 355 -4.33 -13.09 12.09
N GLN A 356 -5.23 -12.16 11.74
CA GLN A 356 -5.27 -10.76 12.20
C GLN A 356 -6.37 -10.53 13.26
N ARG A 357 -6.37 -11.33 14.34
CA ARG A 357 -7.42 -11.32 15.37
C ARG A 357 -7.65 -9.93 15.98
N GLY A 358 -6.56 -9.24 16.36
CA GLY A 358 -6.64 -7.91 16.99
C GLY A 358 -7.24 -6.84 16.07
N LEU A 359 -6.90 -6.84 14.78
CA LEU A 359 -7.50 -5.91 13.81
C LEU A 359 -8.97 -6.23 13.57
N CYS A 360 -9.33 -7.52 13.46
CA CYS A 360 -10.74 -7.92 13.33
C CYS A 360 -11.58 -7.45 14.53
N ILE A 361 -11.03 -7.52 15.76
CA ILE A 361 -11.71 -6.99 16.96
C ILE A 361 -11.94 -5.48 16.84
N VAL A 362 -10.91 -4.71 16.48
CA VAL A 362 -11.05 -3.25 16.29
C VAL A 362 -12.09 -2.93 15.22
N LEU A 363 -12.07 -3.64 14.08
CA LEU A 363 -13.02 -3.44 12.98
C LEU A 363 -14.46 -3.75 13.40
N LEU A 364 -14.68 -4.73 14.28
CA LEU A 364 -16.02 -5.06 14.81
C LEU A 364 -16.55 -4.05 15.83
N LEU A 365 -15.66 -3.36 16.54
CA LEU A 365 -16.02 -2.35 17.55
C LEU A 365 -16.36 -0.99 16.93
N ILE A 366 -15.85 -0.67 15.72
CA ILE A 366 -16.15 0.58 15.01
C ILE A 366 -17.66 0.73 14.71
N PRO A 367 -18.36 -0.27 14.13
CA PRO A 367 -19.82 -0.23 14.02
C PRO A 367 -20.53 -0.02 15.36
N GLY A 368 -19.99 -0.56 16.46
CA GLY A 368 -20.51 -0.34 17.81
C GLY A 368 -20.44 1.13 18.24
N ILE A 369 -19.31 1.80 17.97
CA ILE A 369 -19.12 3.24 18.23
C ILE A 369 -20.10 4.07 17.39
N LEU A 370 -20.23 3.76 16.11
CA LEU A 370 -21.19 4.43 15.21
C LEU A 370 -22.63 4.20 15.68
N GLY A 371 -22.96 2.97 16.05
CA GLY A 371 -24.29 2.58 16.52
C GLY A 371 -24.70 3.30 17.80
N GLY A 372 -23.81 3.34 18.79
CA GLY A 372 -24.00 4.12 20.01
C GLY A 372 -24.18 5.61 19.73
N SER A 373 -23.38 6.16 18.79
CA SER A 373 -23.46 7.58 18.40
C SER A 373 -24.80 7.94 17.75
N LEU A 374 -25.28 7.09 16.84
CA LEU A 374 -26.58 7.27 16.17
C LEU A 374 -27.74 7.20 17.18
N MET A 375 -27.68 6.30 18.16
CA MET A 375 -28.72 6.22 19.20
C MET A 375 -28.69 7.39 20.19
N ALA A 376 -27.50 7.95 20.46
CA ALA A 376 -27.29 9.00 21.46
C ALA A 376 -27.59 10.40 20.93
N PHE A 377 -27.17 10.72 19.70
CA PHE A 377 -27.10 12.11 19.22
C PHE A 377 -28.11 12.45 18.11
N LEU A 378 -28.79 11.46 17.54
CA LEU A 378 -29.78 11.71 16.49
C LEU A 378 -31.10 12.23 17.10
N PRO A 379 -31.77 13.21 16.49
CA PRO A 379 -33.06 13.70 16.99
C PRO A 379 -34.15 12.61 16.97
N ALA A 380 -35.14 12.76 17.86
CA ALA A 380 -36.13 11.72 18.17
C ALA A 380 -37.10 11.39 17.03
N ASP A 381 -37.27 12.32 16.10
CA ASP A 381 -38.02 12.18 14.84
C ASP A 381 -37.38 11.16 13.88
N ASN A 382 -36.05 11.01 13.91
CA ASN A 382 -35.34 10.08 13.04
C ASN A 382 -35.29 8.65 13.59
N LYS A 383 -36.45 7.99 13.65
CA LYS A 383 -36.61 6.61 14.14
C LYS A 383 -35.75 5.61 13.36
N ALA A 384 -35.66 5.76 12.04
CA ALA A 384 -34.90 4.86 11.17
C ALA A 384 -33.39 4.90 11.47
N GLY A 385 -32.82 6.08 11.70
CA GLY A 385 -31.41 6.23 12.03
C GLY A 385 -31.06 5.69 13.43
N LYS A 386 -31.95 5.87 14.42
CA LYS A 386 -31.78 5.26 15.76
C LYS A 386 -31.87 3.74 15.72
N LEU A 387 -32.80 3.20 14.92
CA LEU A 387 -32.96 1.76 14.70
C LEU A 387 -31.73 1.15 14.00
N MET A 388 -31.19 1.82 12.99
CA MET A 388 -29.92 1.44 12.37
C MET A 388 -28.77 1.46 13.39
N GLY A 389 -28.74 2.47 14.25
CA GLY A 389 -27.78 2.55 15.34
C GLY A 389 -27.81 1.31 16.24
N ASN A 390 -29.01 0.88 16.64
CA ASN A 390 -29.21 -0.35 17.41
C ASN A 390 -28.69 -1.59 16.67
N TYR A 391 -28.96 -1.73 15.37
CA TYR A 391 -28.47 -2.86 14.58
C TYR A 391 -26.94 -2.92 14.52
N LEU A 392 -26.27 -1.77 14.35
CA LEU A 392 -24.81 -1.73 14.32
C LEU A 392 -24.16 -2.09 15.66
N THR A 393 -24.81 -1.82 16.79
CA THR A 393 -24.27 -2.24 18.11
C THR A 393 -24.20 -3.76 18.28
N ASN A 394 -24.97 -4.52 17.51
CA ASN A 394 -24.93 -5.98 17.56
C ASN A 394 -23.63 -6.58 16.95
N CYS A 395 -22.85 -5.78 16.21
CA CYS A 395 -21.50 -6.19 15.78
C CYS A 395 -20.53 -6.41 16.95
N ILE A 396 -20.77 -5.76 18.11
CA ILE A 396 -19.87 -5.82 19.27
C ILE A 396 -19.75 -7.25 19.82
N GLY A 397 -20.86 -8.01 19.83
CA GLY A 397 -20.88 -9.40 20.31
C GLY A 397 -19.97 -10.34 19.53
N ALA A 398 -19.71 -10.04 18.25
CA ALA A 398 -18.82 -10.83 17.41
C ALA A 398 -17.33 -10.75 17.83
N SER A 399 -16.96 -9.86 18.75
CA SER A 399 -15.60 -9.73 19.26
C SER A 399 -15.19 -10.86 20.23
N LEU A 400 -16.13 -11.42 20.99
CA LEU A 400 -15.86 -12.47 21.99
C LEU A 400 -15.30 -13.78 21.41
N PRO A 401 -15.84 -14.36 20.30
CA PRO A 401 -15.26 -15.57 19.71
C PRO A 401 -13.82 -15.34 19.19
N LEU A 402 -13.48 -14.10 18.81
CA LEU A 402 -12.10 -13.75 18.47
C LEU A 402 -11.18 -13.74 19.69
N MET A 403 -11.68 -13.35 20.87
CA MET A 403 -10.92 -13.42 22.11
C MET A 403 -10.65 -14.88 22.54
N TYR A 404 -11.64 -15.79 22.41
CA TYR A 404 -11.41 -17.23 22.61
C TYR A 404 -10.31 -17.75 21.68
N SER A 405 -10.35 -17.35 20.41
CA SER A 405 -9.30 -17.70 19.45
C SER A 405 -7.95 -17.09 19.81
N TRP A 406 -7.93 -15.89 20.41
CA TRP A 406 -6.72 -15.20 20.83
C TRP A 406 -6.02 -15.92 21.98
N VAL A 407 -6.80 -16.36 22.99
CA VAL A 407 -6.27 -17.19 24.11
C VAL A 407 -5.68 -18.49 23.59
N SER A 408 -6.41 -19.22 22.74
CA SER A 408 -5.94 -20.52 22.23
C SER A 408 -4.62 -20.43 21.46
N ALA A 409 -4.38 -19.30 20.78
CA ALA A 409 -3.19 -19.07 19.98
C ALA A 409 -1.95 -18.65 20.80
N ASN A 410 -2.14 -17.94 21.92
CA ASN A 410 -1.05 -17.22 22.60
C ASN A 410 -0.69 -17.75 23.98
N PHE A 411 -1.53 -18.58 24.59
CA PHE A 411 -1.21 -19.27 25.84
C PHE A 411 -0.75 -20.70 25.55
N ALA A 412 0.19 -21.23 26.31
CA ALA A 412 0.58 -22.64 26.28
C ALA A 412 0.59 -23.25 27.70
N GLY A 413 0.50 -24.57 27.78
CA GLY A 413 0.22 -25.30 29.02
C GLY A 413 -1.28 -25.55 29.21
N HIS A 414 -1.64 -26.80 29.47
CA HIS A 414 -3.06 -27.19 29.62
C HIS A 414 -3.74 -26.44 30.78
N THR A 415 -3.11 -26.42 31.97
CA THR A 415 -3.67 -25.74 33.15
C THR A 415 -3.68 -24.21 32.97
N LYS A 416 -2.65 -23.62 32.34
CA LYS A 416 -2.59 -22.17 32.05
C LYS A 416 -3.74 -21.74 31.12
N LYS A 417 -4.01 -22.50 30.05
CA LYS A 417 -5.11 -22.22 29.12
C LYS A 417 -6.49 -22.31 29.77
N VAL A 418 -6.73 -23.35 30.57
CA VAL A 418 -8.00 -23.50 31.32
C VAL A 418 -8.19 -22.31 32.27
N THR A 419 -7.14 -21.93 33.00
CA THR A 419 -7.14 -20.77 33.89
C THR A 419 -7.44 -19.48 33.12
N MET A 420 -6.79 -19.25 31.98
CA MET A 420 -7.02 -18.06 31.17
C MET A 420 -8.44 -18.00 30.58
N ASN A 421 -8.98 -19.13 30.12
CA ASN A 421 -10.36 -19.18 29.64
C ASN A 421 -11.37 -18.87 30.75
N ALA A 422 -11.15 -19.36 31.97
CA ALA A 422 -11.97 -18.99 33.13
C ALA A 422 -11.89 -17.49 33.44
N ILE A 423 -10.68 -16.89 33.47
CA ILE A 423 -10.50 -15.44 33.67
C ILE A 423 -11.22 -14.64 32.56
N LEU A 424 -11.13 -15.08 31.32
CA LEU A 424 -11.79 -14.44 30.17
C LEU A 424 -13.31 -14.46 30.32
N LEU A 425 -13.90 -15.59 30.73
CA LEU A 425 -15.34 -15.70 30.93
C LEU A 425 -15.82 -14.94 32.17
N MET A 426 -15.04 -14.92 33.25
CA MET A 426 -15.30 -14.02 34.39
C MET A 426 -15.28 -12.56 33.96
N SER A 427 -14.36 -12.17 33.07
CA SER A 427 -14.29 -10.82 32.49
C SER A 427 -15.52 -10.49 31.63
N PHE A 428 -16.02 -11.48 30.88
CA PHE A 428 -17.30 -11.39 30.17
C PHE A 428 -18.47 -11.16 31.15
N CYS A 429 -18.52 -11.90 32.26
CA CYS A 429 -19.54 -11.72 33.29
C CYS A 429 -19.46 -10.32 33.93
N LEU A 430 -18.27 -9.83 34.27
CA LEU A 430 -18.08 -8.48 34.81
C LEU A 430 -18.61 -7.40 33.86
N GLY A 431 -18.30 -7.50 32.56
CA GLY A 431 -18.85 -6.59 31.56
C GLY A 431 -20.38 -6.62 31.53
N ASN A 432 -20.97 -7.82 31.56
CA ASN A 432 -22.42 -7.98 31.54
C ASN A 432 -23.13 -7.63 32.85
N ILE A 433 -22.42 -7.57 33.98
CA ILE A 433 -22.92 -7.03 35.25
C ILE A 433 -22.96 -5.50 35.17
N ILE A 434 -21.89 -4.88 34.67
CA ILE A 434 -21.76 -3.41 34.59
C ILE A 434 -22.72 -2.83 33.55
N GLY A 435 -22.91 -3.50 32.40
CA GLY A 435 -23.73 -3.01 31.28
C GLY A 435 -25.14 -2.55 31.68
N PRO A 436 -26.01 -3.42 32.23
CA PRO A 436 -27.35 -3.06 32.68
C PRO A 436 -27.40 -1.93 33.71
N LEU A 437 -26.38 -1.82 34.59
CA LEU A 437 -26.29 -0.77 35.61
C LEU A 437 -26.10 0.64 35.02
N THR A 438 -25.74 0.73 33.73
CA THR A 438 -25.66 2.02 33.02
C THR A 438 -27.04 2.60 32.68
N PHE A 439 -28.10 1.78 32.67
CA PHE A 439 -29.48 2.21 32.39
C PHE A 439 -30.18 2.63 33.69
N ARG A 440 -29.97 3.88 34.11
CA ARG A 440 -30.47 4.41 35.39
C ARG A 440 -31.87 4.98 35.27
N LYS A 441 -32.69 4.78 36.31
CA LYS A 441 -34.09 5.25 36.36
C LYS A 441 -34.26 6.75 36.11
N HIS A 442 -33.33 7.60 36.55
CA HIS A 442 -33.41 9.05 36.35
C HIS A 442 -33.04 9.51 34.93
N ASP A 443 -32.34 8.66 34.17
CA ASP A 443 -31.97 8.95 32.78
C ASP A 443 -33.05 8.47 31.79
N ALA A 444 -34.12 7.84 32.28
CA ALA A 444 -35.25 7.43 31.47
C ALA A 444 -36.06 8.66 30.98
N PRO A 445 -36.63 8.62 29.76
CA PRO A 445 -36.65 7.50 28.83
C PRO A 445 -35.43 7.43 27.89
N ASP A 446 -34.62 8.48 27.76
CA ASP A 446 -33.64 8.58 26.67
C ASP A 446 -32.32 7.83 26.90
N TYR A 447 -31.95 7.57 28.16
CA TYR A 447 -30.75 6.84 28.57
C TYR A 447 -29.46 7.28 27.86
N VAL A 448 -29.31 8.59 27.63
CA VAL A 448 -28.16 9.16 26.91
C VAL A 448 -26.82 8.76 27.54
N PRO A 449 -26.64 8.79 28.89
CA PRO A 449 -25.39 8.33 29.52
C PRO A 449 -25.06 6.86 29.24
N ALA A 450 -26.06 5.98 29.16
CA ALA A 450 -25.87 4.56 28.85
C ALA A 450 -25.36 4.38 27.41
N LYS A 451 -25.94 5.13 26.46
CA LYS A 451 -25.52 5.12 25.04
C LYS A 451 -24.11 5.70 24.85
N ILE A 452 -23.75 6.74 25.61
CA ILE A 452 -22.37 7.27 25.62
C ILE A 452 -21.40 6.25 26.21
N THR A 453 -21.81 5.52 27.26
CA THR A 453 -20.99 4.46 27.86
C THR A 453 -20.64 3.38 26.83
N ILE A 454 -21.57 3.02 25.94
CA ILE A 454 -21.29 2.11 24.81
C ILE A 454 -20.12 2.61 23.95
N ILE A 455 -20.16 3.90 23.57
CA ILE A 455 -19.13 4.54 22.73
C ILE A 455 -17.77 4.50 23.41
N VAL A 456 -17.71 4.93 24.67
CA VAL A 456 -16.46 5.03 25.45
C VAL A 456 -15.86 3.64 25.66
N CYS A 457 -16.67 2.66 26.07
CA CYS A 457 -16.20 1.30 26.31
C CYS A 457 -15.67 0.64 25.02
N CYS A 458 -16.32 0.83 23.87
CA CYS A 458 -15.81 0.35 22.58
C CYS A 458 -14.48 1.04 22.20
N ALA A 459 -14.36 2.35 22.40
CA ALA A 459 -13.12 3.09 22.12
C ALA A 459 -11.96 2.62 23.01
N VAL A 460 -12.21 2.43 24.31
CA VAL A 460 -11.22 1.89 25.26
C VAL A 460 -10.80 0.48 24.85
N ALA A 461 -11.73 -0.39 24.47
CA ALA A 461 -11.41 -1.73 23.98
C ALA A 461 -10.55 -1.70 22.71
N CYS A 462 -10.80 -0.77 21.77
CA CYS A 462 -9.96 -0.56 20.59
C CYS A 462 -8.52 -0.16 20.95
N VAL A 463 -8.37 0.79 21.89
CA VAL A 463 -7.05 1.24 22.36
C VAL A 463 -6.30 0.10 23.04
N LEU A 464 -6.95 -0.61 23.96
CA LEU A 464 -6.36 -1.75 24.66
C LEU A 464 -5.96 -2.89 23.71
N ALA A 465 -6.78 -3.18 22.68
CA ALA A 465 -6.43 -4.16 21.64
C ALA A 465 -5.19 -3.72 20.83
N GLY A 466 -5.05 -2.40 20.59
CA GLY A 466 -3.83 -1.82 20.01
C GLY A 466 -2.62 -1.99 20.93
N VAL A 467 -2.75 -1.68 22.21
CA VAL A 467 -1.68 -1.84 23.22
C VAL A 467 -1.24 -3.29 23.33
N LEU A 468 -2.17 -4.25 23.42
CA LEU A 468 -1.87 -5.68 23.47
C LEU A 468 -1.13 -6.15 22.21
N ARG A 469 -1.49 -5.61 21.04
CA ARG A 469 -0.74 -5.86 19.80
C ARG A 469 0.70 -5.35 19.89
N PHE A 470 0.92 -4.15 20.41
CA PHE A 470 2.28 -3.60 20.60
C PHE A 470 3.07 -4.41 21.63
N TYR A 471 2.45 -4.82 22.73
CA TYR A 471 3.06 -5.69 23.74
C TYR A 471 3.58 -6.98 23.09
N TYR A 472 2.77 -7.63 22.26
CA TYR A 472 3.22 -8.81 21.54
C TYR A 472 4.41 -8.51 20.60
N VAL A 473 4.38 -7.39 19.84
CA VAL A 473 5.49 -6.98 18.92
C VAL A 473 6.79 -6.83 19.69
N TRP A 474 6.72 -6.21 20.84
CA TRP A 474 7.84 -6.05 21.74
C TRP A 474 8.32 -7.40 22.31
N GLU A 475 7.41 -8.27 22.73
CA GLU A 475 7.73 -9.57 23.33
C GLU A 475 8.44 -10.52 22.35
N ASN A 476 7.98 -10.62 21.09
CA ASN A 476 8.71 -11.43 20.11
C ASN A 476 10.09 -10.82 19.79
N LYS A 477 10.21 -9.50 19.66
CA LYS A 477 11.53 -8.85 19.49
C LYS A 477 12.47 -9.09 20.66
N ARG A 478 11.95 -9.17 21.90
CA ARG A 478 12.73 -9.52 23.09
C ARG A 478 13.20 -10.97 23.02
N ARG A 479 12.31 -11.89 22.63
CA ARG A 479 12.61 -13.33 22.48
C ARG A 479 13.55 -13.64 21.31
N ASP A 480 13.53 -12.85 20.24
CA ASP A 480 14.44 -13.00 19.10
C ASP A 480 15.89 -12.56 19.42
N LYS A 481 16.08 -11.78 20.48
CA LYS A 481 17.42 -11.39 20.98
C LYS A 481 18.03 -12.41 21.94
N LEU A 482 17.24 -13.36 22.42
CA LEU A 482 17.72 -14.43 23.29
C LEU A 482 18.16 -15.58 22.38
N GLU A 483 19.47 -15.81 22.25
CA GLU A 483 20.01 -17.02 21.61
C GLU A 483 19.58 -18.23 22.46
N VAL A 484 18.73 -19.09 21.91
CA VAL A 484 18.22 -20.28 22.59
C VAL A 484 18.62 -21.50 21.79
N ASP A 485 19.38 -22.38 22.45
CA ASP A 485 19.77 -23.68 21.95
C ASP A 485 18.52 -24.55 21.71
N LEU A 486 18.34 -25.02 20.48
CA LEU A 486 17.16 -25.80 20.05
C LEU A 486 17.32 -27.27 20.46
N GLY A 487 17.28 -27.54 21.77
CA GLY A 487 17.07 -28.88 22.29
C GLY A 487 15.64 -29.34 22.02
N VAL A 488 15.47 -30.37 21.19
CA VAL A 488 14.19 -31.01 20.87
C VAL A 488 13.74 -31.86 22.07
N ASP A 489 13.12 -31.21 23.05
CA ASP A 489 12.49 -31.87 24.21
C ASP A 489 10.97 -31.88 24.01
N GLU A 490 10.54 -32.57 22.95
CA GLU A 490 9.14 -32.73 22.57
C GLU A 490 8.42 -33.65 23.56
N PHE A 491 7.23 -33.23 24.04
CA PHE A 491 6.34 -33.87 25.04
C PHE A 491 6.43 -33.40 26.51
N THR A 492 7.04 -32.26 26.79
CA THR A 492 6.84 -31.61 28.10
C THR A 492 5.72 -30.55 28.00
N ASP A 493 4.66 -30.67 28.82
CA ASP A 493 3.55 -29.68 28.94
C ASP A 493 4.07 -28.39 29.62
N ARG A 494 5.02 -27.72 28.96
CA ARG A 494 5.64 -26.45 29.34
C ARG A 494 4.73 -25.28 28.96
N THR A 495 4.73 -24.25 29.80
CA THR A 495 4.00 -23.00 29.52
C THR A 495 4.70 -22.14 28.46
N ASP A 496 4.04 -21.09 27.97
CA ASP A 496 4.64 -20.12 27.04
C ASP A 496 5.75 -19.26 27.68
N GLY A 497 5.81 -19.18 29.01
CA GLY A 497 6.92 -18.60 29.76
C GLY A 497 8.12 -19.55 29.89
N GLU A 498 7.87 -20.84 30.13
CA GLU A 498 8.90 -21.88 30.26
C GLU A 498 9.51 -22.27 28.91
N ASN A 499 8.69 -22.29 27.85
CA ASN A 499 9.15 -22.58 26.50
C ASN A 499 9.74 -21.33 25.83
N LYS A 500 11.06 -21.17 25.93
CA LYS A 500 11.79 -20.04 25.30
C LYS A 500 11.72 -20.03 23.76
N ALA A 501 11.43 -21.17 23.13
CA ALA A 501 11.19 -21.26 21.68
C ALA A 501 9.76 -20.87 21.28
N PHE A 502 8.82 -20.78 22.23
CA PHE A 502 7.44 -20.37 21.97
C PHE A 502 7.42 -18.93 21.43
N ARG A 503 6.80 -18.76 20.26
CA ARG A 503 6.55 -17.45 19.65
C ARG A 503 5.08 -17.11 19.77
N VAL A 504 4.82 -15.95 20.37
CA VAL A 504 3.45 -15.43 20.44
C VAL A 504 3.01 -15.08 19.02
N LEU A 505 1.79 -15.45 18.67
CA LEU A 505 1.27 -15.33 17.31
C LEU A 505 0.99 -13.86 17.00
N LEU A 506 1.99 -13.22 16.40
CA LEU A 506 1.98 -11.83 15.97
C LEU A 506 1.58 -11.70 14.49
N PRO A 507 1.02 -10.53 14.10
CA PRO A 507 0.65 -10.27 12.74
C PRO A 507 1.87 -10.55 11.89
N GLY A 508 1.72 -11.47 10.94
CA GLY A 508 2.75 -11.72 9.96
C GLY A 508 3.15 -10.38 9.35
N GLY A 509 4.32 -9.88 9.75
CA GLY A 509 5.21 -9.25 8.79
C GLY A 509 5.26 -10.22 7.61
N SER A 510 4.89 -9.70 6.45
CA SER A 510 5.12 -10.29 5.12
C SER A 510 4.05 -11.11 4.38
N ALA A 511 2.86 -11.46 4.92
CA ALA A 511 2.07 -12.53 4.26
C ALA A 511 0.55 -12.33 4.01
N LEU A 512 -0.04 -11.14 4.11
CA LEU A 512 -1.51 -11.05 4.34
C LEU A 512 -2.43 -10.35 3.34
N ILE A 513 -2.00 -10.12 2.10
CA ILE A 513 -2.93 -9.76 1.00
C ILE A 513 -2.62 -10.59 -0.26
N THR A 514 -2.18 -11.84 -0.10
CA THR A 514 -1.65 -12.64 -1.22
C THR A 514 -2.56 -13.77 -1.68
N THR A 515 -3.83 -13.88 -1.21
CA THR A 515 -4.60 -15.10 -1.56
C THR A 515 -6.12 -14.98 -1.68
N ALA A 516 -6.70 -13.78 -1.63
CA ALA A 516 -8.12 -13.60 -2.01
C ALA A 516 -8.31 -13.38 -3.52
N PHE A 517 -7.23 -13.17 -4.29
CA PHE A 517 -7.32 -12.84 -5.73
C PHE A 517 -6.75 -13.91 -6.67
N ARG A 518 -6.43 -15.11 -6.17
CA ARG A 518 -5.91 -16.22 -7.00
C ARG A 518 -6.97 -17.08 -7.69
N SER A 519 -8.28 -16.91 -7.40
CA SER A 519 -9.33 -17.76 -7.99
C SER A 519 -10.45 -16.95 -8.64
N ARG A 520 -10.15 -16.27 -9.76
CA ARG A 520 -11.15 -15.77 -10.73
C ARG A 520 -10.50 -15.29 -12.04
N SER A 521 -9.60 -16.10 -12.62
CA SER A 521 -9.02 -15.82 -13.94
C SER A 521 -9.17 -16.97 -14.94
N HIS A 522 -10.11 -17.90 -14.71
CA HIS A 522 -10.44 -18.93 -15.70
C HIS A 522 -11.94 -18.86 -16.04
N GLY A 523 -12.21 -18.45 -17.28
CA GLY A 523 -13.50 -18.57 -17.95
C GLY A 523 -14.40 -17.34 -17.91
N ARG A 524 -14.23 -16.42 -18.88
CA ARG A 524 -15.28 -16.09 -19.85
C ARG A 524 -14.84 -15.03 -20.87
N ASP A 525 -15.01 -15.41 -22.13
CA ASP A 525 -14.91 -14.61 -23.34
C ASP A 525 -15.97 -13.51 -23.47
N ALA A 526 -15.56 -12.48 -24.21
CA ALA A 526 -16.28 -11.70 -25.22
C ALA A 526 -17.76 -11.27 -25.01
N GLY A 527 -17.98 -9.97 -25.19
CA GLY A 527 -19.12 -9.47 -25.97
C GLY A 527 -20.12 -8.56 -25.27
N ARG A 528 -20.28 -7.35 -25.83
CA ARG A 528 -21.33 -6.33 -25.63
C ARG A 528 -21.28 -5.44 -24.39
N ARG A 529 -20.76 -4.22 -24.62
CA ARG A 529 -21.21 -2.99 -23.95
C ARG A 529 -22.68 -2.75 -24.32
N LYS A 530 -23.54 -2.52 -23.32
CA LYS A 530 -24.78 -1.77 -23.47
C LYS A 530 -24.78 -0.62 -22.46
N GLU A 531 -25.17 0.52 -22.97
CA GLU A 531 -25.33 1.81 -22.29
C GLU A 531 -26.28 1.70 -21.09
N VAL A 532 -26.02 2.52 -20.07
CA VAL A 532 -26.91 2.70 -18.93
C VAL A 532 -27.86 3.83 -19.27
N GLU A 533 -29.04 3.50 -19.79
CA GLU A 533 -30.20 4.38 -19.73
C GLU A 533 -30.89 4.23 -18.37
N ALA A 534 -31.21 5.36 -17.75
CA ALA A 534 -32.05 5.42 -16.57
C ALA A 534 -33.48 5.02 -16.96
N VAL A 535 -33.98 3.92 -16.39
CA VAL A 535 -35.40 3.55 -16.47
C VAL A 535 -36.03 3.73 -15.10
N ASP A 536 -36.99 4.64 -15.08
CA ASP A 536 -37.98 4.86 -14.02
C ASP A 536 -38.85 3.60 -13.92
N ILE A 537 -38.85 2.90 -12.78
CA ILE A 537 -39.75 1.77 -12.52
C ILE A 537 -40.52 2.04 -11.24
N GLY A 538 -41.83 2.20 -11.42
CA GLY A 538 -42.81 2.45 -10.40
C GLY A 538 -43.03 1.31 -9.41
N ARG A 539 -43.77 1.67 -8.37
CA ARG A 539 -44.31 0.89 -7.26
C ARG A 539 -44.61 -0.59 -7.59
N GLY A 540 -44.03 -1.48 -6.80
CA GLY A 540 -44.45 -2.87 -6.65
C GLY A 540 -43.65 -3.53 -5.54
N SER A 541 -44.33 -4.04 -4.53
CA SER A 541 -43.80 -4.67 -3.32
C SER A 541 -42.84 -5.85 -3.58
N GLU A 542 -41.59 -5.73 -3.12
CA GLU A 542 -40.71 -6.81 -2.61
C GLU A 542 -39.32 -6.19 -2.31
N GLY A 543 -38.98 -5.98 -1.03
CA GLY A 543 -37.73 -5.27 -0.68
C GLY A 543 -37.22 -5.58 0.72
N GLY A 544 -35.94 -5.95 0.83
CA GLY A 544 -35.29 -6.08 2.13
C GLY A 544 -33.79 -6.44 2.13
N VAL A 545 -33.27 -7.05 1.06
CA VAL A 545 -31.87 -7.51 1.00
C VAL A 545 -30.92 -6.64 0.14
N PRO A 546 -31.34 -5.93 -0.94
CA PRO A 546 -30.38 -5.23 -1.81
C PRO A 546 -29.75 -3.94 -1.26
N VAL A 547 -30.40 -3.26 -0.31
CA VAL A 547 -30.03 -1.87 0.08
C VAL A 547 -28.80 -1.80 0.99
N ALA A 548 -28.60 -2.77 1.88
CA ALA A 548 -27.48 -2.77 2.83
C ALA A 548 -26.12 -3.08 2.16
N VAL A 549 -26.12 -4.00 1.18
CA VAL A 549 -24.93 -4.30 0.37
C VAL A 549 -24.60 -3.14 -0.57
N ALA A 550 -25.63 -2.50 -1.15
CA ALA A 550 -25.44 -1.31 -1.98
C ALA A 550 -24.86 -0.12 -1.18
N GLY A 551 -25.33 0.12 0.05
CA GLY A 551 -24.84 1.20 0.91
C GLY A 551 -23.39 1.03 1.36
N ALA A 552 -23.00 -0.16 1.81
CA ALA A 552 -21.61 -0.44 2.21
C ALA A 552 -20.66 -0.41 1.00
N THR A 553 -21.10 -0.93 -0.15
CA THR A 553 -20.33 -0.89 -1.40
C THR A 553 -20.20 0.53 -1.92
N ALA A 554 -21.25 1.35 -1.83
CA ALA A 554 -21.22 2.76 -2.20
C ALA A 554 -20.32 3.59 -1.28
N ALA A 555 -20.34 3.32 0.04
CA ALA A 555 -19.44 3.98 0.99
C ALA A 555 -17.98 3.59 0.75
N ALA A 556 -17.69 2.31 0.54
CA ALA A 556 -16.34 1.84 0.20
C ALA A 556 -15.86 2.41 -1.14
N ALA A 557 -16.73 2.43 -2.16
CA ALA A 557 -16.44 3.03 -3.45
C ALA A 557 -16.23 4.54 -3.34
N TYR A 558 -17.01 5.25 -2.52
CA TYR A 558 -16.82 6.67 -2.26
C TYR A 558 -15.48 6.95 -1.55
N LEU A 559 -15.14 6.16 -0.52
CA LEU A 559 -13.86 6.30 0.18
C LEU A 559 -12.68 6.00 -0.75
N ASP A 560 -12.77 4.97 -1.60
CA ASP A 560 -11.73 4.67 -2.59
C ASP A 560 -11.67 5.73 -3.70
N ALA A 561 -12.80 6.27 -4.14
CA ALA A 561 -12.84 7.35 -5.12
C ALA A 561 -12.26 8.66 -4.57
N LYS A 562 -12.47 8.94 -3.28
CA LYS A 562 -11.99 10.16 -2.62
C LYS A 562 -10.54 10.08 -2.16
N PHE A 563 -10.13 8.92 -1.64
CA PHE A 563 -8.81 8.75 -1.03
C PHE A 563 -7.90 7.80 -1.80
N HIS A 564 -8.35 7.20 -2.90
CA HIS A 564 -7.54 6.32 -3.76
C HIS A 564 -6.79 5.23 -2.99
N ILE A 565 -7.45 4.65 -1.99
CA ILE A 565 -6.91 3.69 -1.04
C ILE A 565 -6.36 2.46 -1.78
N ARG A 566 -7.10 1.95 -2.77
CA ARG A 566 -6.71 0.80 -3.58
C ARG A 566 -5.43 1.06 -4.37
N LYS A 567 -5.31 2.24 -4.99
CA LYS A 567 -4.11 2.66 -5.75
C LYS A 567 -2.89 2.71 -4.82
N ASP A 568 -3.04 3.30 -3.64
CA ASP A 568 -1.97 3.41 -2.66
C ASP A 568 -1.53 2.03 -2.15
N LEU A 569 -2.48 1.16 -1.82
CA LEU A 569 -2.19 -0.22 -1.39
C LEU A 569 -1.47 -1.01 -2.48
N GLN A 570 -1.88 -0.86 -3.75
CA GLN A 570 -1.20 -1.48 -4.89
C GLN A 570 0.23 -0.96 -5.03
N THR A 571 0.46 0.34 -4.87
CA THR A 571 1.78 0.96 -4.93
C THR A 571 2.69 0.43 -3.81
N LEU A 572 2.21 0.45 -2.56
CA LEU A 572 2.95 -0.05 -1.39
C LEU A 572 3.25 -1.56 -1.49
N TYR A 573 2.30 -2.34 -2.01
CA TYR A 573 2.50 -3.76 -2.29
C TYR A 573 3.57 -3.98 -3.36
N GLY A 574 3.50 -3.23 -4.47
CA GLY A 574 4.47 -3.28 -5.55
C GLY A 574 5.88 -3.01 -5.05
N LEU A 575 6.08 -1.92 -4.29
CA LEU A 575 7.38 -1.57 -3.69
C LEU A 575 7.90 -2.69 -2.77
N SER A 576 7.04 -3.24 -1.91
CA SER A 576 7.41 -4.34 -1.00
C SER A 576 7.78 -5.62 -1.76
N HIS A 577 7.08 -5.92 -2.85
CA HIS A 577 7.36 -7.07 -3.69
C HIS A 577 8.71 -6.92 -4.41
N GLN A 578 9.01 -5.73 -4.94
CA GLN A 578 10.29 -5.44 -5.60
C GLN A 578 11.48 -5.57 -4.65
N LYS A 579 11.38 -5.02 -3.43
CA LYS A 579 12.44 -5.16 -2.43
C LYS A 579 12.77 -6.63 -2.11
N ARG A 580 11.75 -7.49 -2.05
CA ARG A 580 11.96 -8.93 -1.85
C ARG A 580 12.56 -9.61 -3.08
N PHE A 581 12.15 -9.18 -4.27
CA PHE A 581 12.72 -9.68 -5.51
C PHE A 581 14.22 -9.35 -5.60
N VAL A 582 14.61 -8.09 -5.37
CA VAL A 582 16.02 -7.67 -5.35
C VAL A 582 16.79 -8.44 -4.28
N ALA A 583 16.27 -8.55 -3.05
CA ALA A 583 16.92 -9.31 -1.98
C ALA A 583 17.14 -10.79 -2.35
N LYS A 584 16.19 -11.39 -3.09
CA LYS A 584 16.32 -12.77 -3.58
C LYS A 584 17.41 -12.89 -4.64
N GLU A 585 17.47 -11.97 -5.61
CA GLU A 585 18.52 -11.99 -6.64
C GLU A 585 19.91 -11.77 -6.02
N VAL A 586 20.03 -10.86 -5.04
CA VAL A 586 21.26 -10.66 -4.28
C VAL A 586 21.68 -11.94 -3.54
N ALA A 587 20.75 -12.60 -2.84
CA ALA A 587 21.02 -13.86 -2.15
C ALA A 587 21.41 -14.99 -3.11
N ALA A 588 20.91 -14.95 -4.35
CA ALA A 588 21.28 -15.88 -5.41
C ALA A 588 22.57 -15.47 -6.16
N ASN A 589 23.25 -14.39 -5.74
CA ASN A 589 24.43 -13.83 -6.40
C ASN A 589 24.18 -13.49 -7.88
N ARG A 590 22.96 -13.02 -8.17
CA ARG A 590 22.46 -12.61 -9.50
C ARG A 590 22.28 -11.09 -9.60
N SER A 591 23.19 -10.34 -8.98
CA SER A 591 23.20 -8.86 -8.98
C SER A 591 23.66 -8.27 -10.32
N CYS A 592 23.03 -8.66 -11.43
CA CYS A 592 23.30 -8.17 -12.78
C CYS A 592 22.05 -8.24 -13.66
N LEU A 593 21.82 -7.23 -14.49
CA LEU A 593 20.63 -7.16 -15.37
C LEU A 593 20.68 -8.16 -16.52
N PHE A 594 21.86 -8.67 -16.89
CA PHE A 594 21.99 -9.72 -17.91
C PHE A 594 21.15 -10.96 -17.57
N TYR A 595 21.08 -11.34 -16.29
CA TYR A 595 20.27 -12.47 -15.82
C TYR A 595 18.75 -12.26 -16.00
N GLN A 596 18.28 -11.02 -15.91
CA GLN A 596 16.87 -10.70 -16.13
C GLN A 596 16.53 -10.68 -17.62
N PHE A 597 17.41 -10.10 -18.45
CA PHE A 597 17.30 -10.14 -19.89
C PHE A 597 17.30 -11.59 -20.41
N GLU A 598 18.26 -12.40 -19.98
CA GLU A 598 18.37 -13.83 -20.32
C GLU A 598 17.10 -14.60 -19.94
N ALA A 599 16.51 -14.31 -18.78
CA ALA A 599 15.26 -14.95 -18.36
C ALA A 599 14.07 -14.60 -19.30
N GLN A 600 14.06 -13.42 -19.93
CA GLN A 600 13.07 -13.10 -20.96
C GLN A 600 13.33 -13.89 -22.25
N VAL A 601 14.59 -13.96 -22.69
CA VAL A 601 14.99 -14.72 -23.88
C VAL A 601 14.59 -16.20 -23.75
N GLN A 602 14.73 -16.79 -22.56
CA GLN A 602 14.35 -18.18 -22.31
C GLN A 602 12.83 -18.42 -22.31
N ARG A 603 12.03 -17.39 -22.03
CA ARG A 603 10.57 -17.49 -21.89
C ARG A 603 9.82 -17.11 -23.17
N ILE A 604 10.39 -16.21 -23.97
CA ILE A 604 9.78 -15.66 -25.17
C ILE A 604 10.15 -16.57 -26.37
N PRO A 605 9.19 -16.92 -27.25
CA PRO A 605 9.49 -17.68 -28.47
C PRO A 605 10.55 -17.00 -29.34
N SER A 606 11.41 -17.82 -29.96
CA SER A 606 12.61 -17.36 -30.69
C SER A 606 12.32 -16.54 -31.94
N ASP A 607 11.10 -16.61 -32.47
CA ASP A 607 10.60 -15.87 -33.63
C ASP A 607 10.01 -14.50 -33.29
N VAL A 608 9.84 -14.19 -32.00
CA VAL A 608 9.31 -12.91 -31.55
C VAL A 608 10.38 -11.84 -31.62
N GLU A 609 10.05 -10.71 -32.25
CA GLU A 609 10.93 -9.55 -32.37
C GLU A 609 11.22 -8.91 -31.00
N CYS A 610 12.50 -8.69 -30.70
CA CYS A 610 12.97 -7.93 -29.54
C CYS A 610 13.26 -6.48 -29.91
N LEU A 611 13.93 -6.26 -31.05
CA LEU A 611 14.32 -4.95 -31.53
C LEU A 611 13.78 -4.70 -32.94
N TRP A 612 13.20 -3.52 -33.15
CA TRP A 612 12.85 -3.02 -34.47
C TRP A 612 13.65 -1.75 -34.75
N SER A 613 14.17 -1.59 -35.96
CA SER A 613 14.75 -0.32 -36.43
C SER A 613 14.75 -0.29 -37.95
N ARG A 614 14.86 0.91 -38.55
CA ARG A 614 15.01 1.04 -40.01
C ARG A 614 16.29 0.40 -40.55
N THR A 615 17.29 0.17 -39.69
CA THR A 615 18.55 -0.47 -40.06
C THR A 615 18.55 -2.00 -39.86
N GLY A 616 17.50 -2.55 -39.24
CA GLY A 616 17.39 -3.99 -38.98
C GLY A 616 16.40 -4.32 -37.86
N CYS A 617 15.81 -5.51 -37.96
CA CYS A 617 14.93 -6.11 -36.97
C CYS A 617 15.59 -7.37 -36.41
N TYR A 618 15.44 -7.61 -35.11
CA TYR A 618 16.11 -8.70 -34.43
C TYR A 618 15.16 -9.38 -33.43
N THR A 619 15.13 -10.70 -33.42
CA THR A 619 14.39 -11.48 -32.43
C THR A 619 15.07 -11.45 -31.06
N TRP A 620 14.39 -11.94 -30.03
CA TRP A 620 14.99 -12.11 -28.70
C TRP A 620 16.23 -13.03 -28.73
N SER A 621 16.18 -14.11 -29.52
CA SER A 621 17.32 -15.00 -29.70
C SER A 621 18.47 -14.33 -30.43
N GLU A 622 18.19 -13.62 -31.54
CA GLU A 622 19.23 -12.91 -32.29
C GLU A 622 19.87 -11.77 -31.46
N THR A 623 19.06 -11.05 -30.68
CA THR A 623 19.54 -9.99 -29.79
C THR A 623 20.44 -10.56 -28.68
N TYR A 624 20.09 -11.75 -28.15
CA TYR A 624 20.91 -12.46 -27.17
C TYR A 624 22.24 -12.93 -27.77
N ASP A 625 22.22 -13.49 -28.97
CA ASP A 625 23.42 -13.93 -29.70
C ASP A 625 24.36 -12.74 -29.96
N GLN A 626 23.81 -11.61 -30.40
CA GLN A 626 24.55 -10.37 -30.59
C GLN A 626 25.15 -9.87 -29.26
N ALA A 627 24.38 -9.85 -28.18
CA ALA A 627 24.91 -9.46 -26.87
C ALA A 627 26.09 -10.36 -26.44
N CYS A 628 26.00 -11.68 -26.67
CA CYS A 628 27.10 -12.61 -26.38
C CYS A 628 28.34 -12.31 -27.23
N ARG A 629 28.17 -12.03 -28.54
CA ARG A 629 29.27 -11.62 -29.43
C ARG A 629 29.94 -10.33 -28.96
N TYR A 630 29.14 -9.33 -28.56
CA TYR A 630 29.68 -8.08 -28.00
C TYR A 630 30.40 -8.32 -26.67
N GLY A 631 29.92 -9.23 -25.81
CA GLY A 631 30.64 -9.67 -24.61
C GLY A 631 32.02 -10.26 -24.93
N GLN A 632 32.10 -11.18 -25.91
CA GLN A 632 33.38 -11.74 -26.38
C GLN A 632 34.30 -10.69 -26.99
N PHE A 633 33.72 -9.76 -27.77
CA PHE A 633 34.45 -8.63 -28.32
C PHE A 633 35.09 -7.79 -27.20
N TYR A 634 34.34 -7.42 -26.16
CA TYR A 634 34.92 -6.63 -25.05
C TYR A 634 36.02 -7.37 -24.29
N LEU A 635 35.87 -8.69 -24.07
CA LEU A 635 36.94 -9.52 -23.51
C LEU A 635 38.19 -9.52 -24.39
N SER A 636 38.04 -9.57 -25.72
CA SER A 636 39.17 -9.47 -26.67
C SER A 636 39.88 -8.11 -26.63
N GLN A 637 39.20 -7.07 -26.14
CA GLN A 637 39.76 -5.73 -25.91
C GLN A 637 40.36 -5.57 -24.51
N ASN A 638 40.53 -6.67 -23.76
CA ASN A 638 41.02 -6.72 -22.38
C ASN A 638 40.14 -5.99 -21.35
N VAL A 639 38.85 -5.76 -21.64
CA VAL A 639 37.92 -5.19 -20.66
C VAL A 639 37.67 -6.21 -19.54
N GLN A 640 37.88 -5.80 -18.29
CA GLN A 640 37.71 -6.66 -17.12
C GLN A 640 36.37 -6.38 -16.40
N PRO A 641 35.81 -7.37 -15.67
CA PRO A 641 34.64 -7.14 -14.82
C PRO A 641 34.79 -5.93 -13.90
N LEU A 642 33.68 -5.23 -13.64
CA LEU A 642 33.60 -4.00 -12.86
C LEU A 642 34.31 -2.78 -13.49
N GLU A 643 34.75 -2.87 -14.75
CA GLU A 643 35.20 -1.70 -15.52
C GLU A 643 34.04 -1.03 -16.28
N LEU A 644 34.24 0.25 -16.59
CA LEU A 644 33.35 1.04 -17.43
C LEU A 644 33.93 1.17 -18.84
N VAL A 645 33.06 1.11 -19.84
CA VAL A 645 33.41 1.36 -21.25
C VAL A 645 32.69 2.63 -21.72
N ALA A 646 33.44 3.60 -22.25
CA ALA A 646 32.83 4.82 -22.77
C ALA A 646 32.09 4.49 -24.07
N THR A 647 30.83 4.89 -24.16
CA THR A 647 30.05 4.76 -25.39
C THR A 647 29.70 6.13 -25.93
N TYR A 648 29.98 6.32 -27.21
CA TYR A 648 29.71 7.54 -27.98
C TYR A 648 28.90 7.15 -29.21
N LEU A 649 27.69 6.66 -28.93
CA LEU A 649 26.84 5.93 -29.87
C LEU A 649 25.52 6.67 -30.10
N THR A 650 25.06 6.67 -31.34
CA THR A 650 23.71 7.15 -31.70
C THR A 650 22.66 6.09 -31.39
N ASN A 651 21.38 6.41 -31.63
CA ASN A 651 20.33 5.43 -31.43
C ASN A 651 20.39 4.35 -32.51
N SER A 652 20.81 3.14 -32.16
CA SER A 652 20.84 1.98 -33.05
C SER A 652 20.71 0.65 -32.28
N PRO A 653 20.45 -0.47 -32.97
CA PRO A 653 20.54 -1.80 -32.35
C PRO A 653 21.91 -2.09 -31.71
N GLU A 654 23.01 -1.66 -32.33
CA GLU A 654 24.37 -1.82 -31.81
C GLU A 654 24.56 -1.17 -30.44
N PHE A 655 23.87 -0.05 -30.16
CA PHE A 655 23.87 0.55 -28.82
C PHE A 655 23.40 -0.46 -27.76
N LEU A 656 22.32 -1.19 -28.03
CA LEU A 656 21.75 -2.17 -27.10
C LEU A 656 22.54 -3.47 -27.08
N PHE A 657 23.05 -3.94 -28.22
CA PHE A 657 23.96 -5.10 -28.26
C PHE A 657 25.21 -4.84 -27.42
N SER A 658 25.81 -3.66 -27.57
CA SER A 658 26.93 -3.18 -26.78
C SER A 658 26.61 -3.13 -25.28
N GLN A 659 25.48 -2.50 -24.91
CA GLN A 659 25.09 -2.37 -23.51
C GLN A 659 24.84 -3.73 -22.82
N VAL A 660 24.04 -4.60 -23.45
CA VAL A 660 23.74 -5.93 -22.89
C VAL A 660 24.99 -6.82 -22.92
N GLY A 661 25.85 -6.65 -23.94
CA GLY A 661 27.15 -7.31 -24.01
C GLY A 661 28.07 -6.95 -22.85
N LEU A 662 28.13 -5.67 -22.45
CA LEU A 662 28.87 -5.24 -21.25
C LEU A 662 28.30 -5.84 -19.98
N TRP A 663 26.98 -5.84 -19.81
CA TRP A 663 26.35 -6.50 -18.65
C TRP A 663 26.69 -7.99 -18.61
N SER A 664 26.76 -8.64 -19.78
CA SER A 664 27.11 -10.05 -19.89
C SER A 664 28.53 -10.36 -19.45
N ILE A 665 29.40 -9.38 -19.20
CA ILE A 665 30.76 -9.61 -18.65
C ILE A 665 30.99 -8.89 -17.31
N GLY A 666 29.91 -8.43 -16.66
CA GLY A 666 30.00 -7.73 -15.37
C GLY A 666 30.48 -6.28 -15.47
N CYS A 667 30.34 -5.66 -16.64
CA CYS A 667 30.73 -4.28 -16.92
C CYS A 667 29.50 -3.41 -17.20
N ALA A 668 29.73 -2.10 -17.38
CA ALA A 668 28.67 -1.16 -17.73
C ALA A 668 29.16 -0.03 -18.66
N PRO A 669 28.27 0.52 -19.51
CA PRO A 669 28.61 1.66 -20.34
C PRO A 669 28.63 2.98 -19.54
N ALA A 670 29.61 3.82 -19.82
CA ALA A 670 29.54 5.25 -19.55
C ALA A 670 28.96 5.94 -20.79
N MET A 671 27.69 6.32 -20.72
CA MET A 671 26.92 6.78 -21.88
C MET A 671 27.17 8.27 -22.16
N ILE A 672 28.11 8.55 -23.04
CA ILE A 672 28.50 9.93 -23.37
C ILE A 672 27.57 10.47 -24.44
N ASN A 673 27.14 11.72 -24.24
CA ASN A 673 26.37 12.45 -25.24
C ASN A 673 27.20 12.67 -26.51
N TYR A 674 26.74 12.09 -27.62
CA TYR A 674 27.45 12.13 -28.90
C TYR A 674 27.51 13.51 -29.59
N HIS A 675 26.94 14.54 -28.96
CA HIS A 675 27.09 15.94 -29.40
C HIS A 675 28.20 16.71 -28.66
N LEU A 676 28.81 16.14 -27.61
CA LEU A 676 29.86 16.84 -26.85
C LEU A 676 31.17 16.87 -27.65
N THR A 677 31.85 18.02 -27.66
CA THR A 677 33.20 18.16 -28.23
C THR A 677 34.08 18.94 -27.27
N GLY A 678 35.39 19.00 -27.55
CA GLY A 678 36.36 19.76 -26.78
C GLY A 678 36.42 19.35 -25.31
N ASP A 679 36.59 20.32 -24.42
CA ASP A 679 36.82 20.06 -23.00
C ASP A 679 35.65 19.34 -22.31
N ALA A 680 34.42 19.55 -22.76
CA ALA A 680 33.26 18.86 -22.20
C ALA A 680 33.28 17.36 -22.50
N LEU A 681 33.74 16.97 -23.70
CA LEU A 681 33.93 15.56 -24.07
C LEU A 681 35.07 14.95 -23.25
N ILE A 682 36.23 15.60 -23.21
CA ILE A 682 37.41 15.14 -22.46
C ILE A 682 37.07 14.97 -20.98
N HIS A 683 36.33 15.92 -20.40
CA HIS A 683 35.87 15.84 -19.02
C HIS A 683 35.02 14.58 -18.76
N CYS A 684 34.01 14.30 -19.60
CA CYS A 684 33.14 13.13 -19.43
C CYS A 684 33.91 11.81 -19.54
N VAL A 685 34.79 11.68 -20.56
CA VAL A 685 35.61 10.46 -20.74
C VAL A 685 36.53 10.27 -19.53
N LYS A 686 37.24 11.32 -19.10
CA LYS A 686 38.11 11.29 -17.92
C LYS A 686 37.35 10.88 -16.65
N LEU A 687 36.16 11.44 -16.43
CA LEU A 687 35.35 11.16 -15.25
C LEU A 687 34.92 9.69 -15.15
N SER A 688 34.67 9.05 -16.30
CA SER A 688 34.31 7.63 -16.36
C SER A 688 35.46 6.68 -15.97
N GLY A 689 36.71 7.11 -16.16
CA GLY A 689 37.88 6.25 -16.01
C GLY A 689 37.97 5.11 -17.05
N ALA A 690 37.17 5.15 -18.12
CA ALA A 690 37.16 4.13 -19.14
C ALA A 690 38.46 4.09 -19.94
N LYS A 691 38.98 2.89 -20.19
CA LYS A 691 40.19 2.66 -21.02
C LYS A 691 39.85 2.37 -22.48
N VAL A 692 38.61 2.00 -22.75
CA VAL A 692 38.10 1.71 -24.09
C VAL A 692 36.90 2.61 -24.36
N MET A 693 36.86 3.17 -25.56
CA MET A 693 35.76 3.99 -26.05
C MET A 693 35.24 3.44 -27.37
N VAL A 694 33.95 3.14 -27.41
CA VAL A 694 33.27 2.65 -28.62
C VAL A 694 32.47 3.79 -29.25
N VAL A 695 32.72 4.04 -30.53
CA VAL A 695 32.23 5.21 -31.27
C VAL A 695 31.38 4.75 -32.45
N ASP A 696 30.30 5.49 -32.71
CA ASP A 696 29.41 5.24 -33.85
C ASP A 696 30.15 5.40 -35.19
N TRP A 697 29.63 4.76 -36.24
CA TRP A 697 30.18 4.91 -37.60
C TRP A 697 29.68 6.18 -38.30
N ASP A 698 28.66 6.84 -37.76
CA ASP A 698 28.13 8.10 -38.26
C ASP A 698 29.23 9.15 -38.46
N GLU A 699 29.26 9.78 -39.64
CA GLU A 699 30.35 10.65 -40.08
C GLU A 699 30.55 11.87 -39.16
N GLU A 700 29.46 12.52 -38.75
CA GLU A 700 29.55 13.68 -37.85
C GLU A 700 30.04 13.29 -36.45
N VAL A 701 29.70 12.08 -36.01
CA VAL A 701 30.12 11.55 -34.71
C VAL A 701 31.62 11.28 -34.74
N ARG A 702 32.11 10.63 -35.81
CA ARG A 702 33.55 10.37 -36.00
C ARG A 702 34.35 11.65 -36.10
N ALA A 703 33.90 12.63 -36.87
CA ALA A 703 34.59 13.92 -37.02
C ALA A 703 34.90 14.58 -35.66
N ARG A 704 33.91 14.63 -34.75
CA ARG A 704 34.09 15.19 -33.40
C ARG A 704 35.08 14.40 -32.55
N ILE A 705 35.15 13.08 -32.73
CA ILE A 705 36.14 12.24 -32.05
C ILE A 705 37.53 12.44 -32.65
N ASP A 706 37.65 12.52 -33.96
CA ASP A 706 38.93 12.74 -34.65
C ASP A 706 39.55 14.09 -34.30
N GLU A 707 38.74 15.15 -34.19
CA GLU A 707 39.16 16.47 -33.68
C GLU A 707 39.79 16.42 -32.28
N ASN A 708 39.33 15.48 -31.44
CA ASN A 708 39.77 15.34 -30.05
C ASN A 708 40.67 14.11 -29.82
N ARG A 709 41.01 13.36 -30.88
CA ARG A 709 41.67 12.05 -30.80
C ARG A 709 43.02 12.12 -30.09
N ALA A 710 43.84 13.11 -30.44
CA ALA A 710 45.15 13.30 -29.82
C ALA A 710 45.05 13.48 -28.29
N ARG A 711 43.99 14.14 -27.81
CA ARG A 711 43.75 14.35 -26.38
C ARG A 711 43.19 13.08 -25.72
N LEU A 712 42.23 12.41 -26.37
CA LEU A 712 41.63 11.18 -25.87
C LEU A 712 42.64 10.03 -25.76
N GLU A 713 43.44 9.81 -26.79
CA GLU A 713 44.46 8.74 -26.80
C GLU A 713 45.73 9.18 -26.06
N GLY A 714 46.19 10.42 -26.25
CA GLY A 714 47.44 10.91 -25.66
C GLY A 714 47.34 11.33 -24.20
N GLU A 715 46.34 12.14 -23.82
CA GLU A 715 46.20 12.62 -22.43
C GLU A 715 45.52 11.59 -21.52
N LEU A 716 44.51 10.87 -22.04
CA LEU A 716 43.70 9.94 -21.25
C LEU A 716 44.04 8.45 -21.45
N GLY A 717 44.84 8.11 -22.48
CA GLY A 717 45.22 6.71 -22.75
C GLY A 717 44.06 5.83 -23.22
N VAL A 718 42.99 6.42 -23.77
CA VAL A 718 41.78 5.70 -24.15
C VAL A 718 41.93 5.08 -25.54
N LYS A 719 41.69 3.78 -25.65
CA LYS A 719 41.63 3.07 -26.94
C LYS A 719 40.29 3.35 -27.61
N ILE A 720 40.31 4.06 -28.74
CA ILE A 720 39.12 4.37 -29.54
C ILE A 720 38.86 3.24 -30.54
N ILE A 721 37.62 2.74 -30.56
CA ILE A 721 37.15 1.72 -31.50
C ILE A 721 35.92 2.24 -32.23
N ILE A 722 36.02 2.34 -33.56
CA ILE A 722 34.93 2.76 -34.44
C ILE A 722 34.11 1.52 -34.84
N LEU A 723 32.78 1.58 -34.70
CA LEU A 723 31.87 0.51 -35.13
C LEU A 723 31.52 0.60 -36.63
N ASP A 724 32.55 0.71 -37.47
CA ASP A 724 32.39 0.68 -38.93
C ASP A 724 31.93 -0.71 -39.44
N GLU A 725 31.76 -0.83 -40.76
CA GLU A 725 31.32 -2.09 -41.37
C GLU A 725 32.30 -3.24 -41.12
N GLU A 726 33.61 -2.98 -41.17
CA GLU A 726 34.64 -4.00 -40.94
C GLU A 726 34.62 -4.50 -39.49
N MET A 727 34.57 -3.58 -38.52
CA MET A 727 34.51 -3.92 -37.10
C MET A 727 33.22 -4.68 -36.77
N ARG A 728 32.07 -4.25 -37.31
CA ARG A 728 30.80 -4.97 -37.12
C ARG A 728 30.85 -6.36 -37.75
N ALA A 729 31.44 -6.53 -38.93
CA ALA A 729 31.65 -7.84 -39.53
C ALA A 729 32.54 -8.74 -38.67
N LYS A 730 33.63 -8.20 -38.10
CA LYS A 730 34.50 -8.93 -37.15
C LYS A 730 33.75 -9.39 -35.90
N ILE A 731 32.93 -8.52 -35.30
CA ILE A 731 32.10 -8.87 -34.13
C ILE A 731 31.08 -9.95 -34.51
N ASN A 732 30.41 -9.80 -35.66
CA ASN A 732 29.41 -10.77 -36.15
C ASN A 732 30.01 -12.15 -36.45
N ALA A 733 31.29 -12.22 -36.82
CA ALA A 733 32.01 -13.47 -37.06
C ALA A 733 32.37 -14.22 -35.76
N LEU A 734 32.28 -13.58 -34.59
CA LEU A 734 32.51 -14.26 -33.31
C LEU A 734 31.37 -15.27 -33.02
N PRO A 735 31.68 -16.40 -32.37
CA PRO A 735 30.65 -17.31 -31.91
C PRO A 735 29.79 -16.63 -30.83
N PRO A 736 28.46 -16.84 -30.81
CA PRO A 736 27.56 -16.28 -29.80
C PRO A 736 27.65 -17.07 -28.48
N THR A 737 28.87 -17.20 -27.93
CA THR A 737 29.11 -17.95 -26.70
C THR A 737 28.78 -17.09 -25.49
N ARG A 738 27.79 -17.53 -24.70
CA ARG A 738 27.41 -16.92 -23.43
C ARG A 738 28.63 -16.82 -22.50
N PRO A 739 29.00 -15.62 -22.00
CA PRO A 739 30.11 -15.50 -21.05
C PRO A 739 29.81 -16.17 -19.70
N ASP A 740 30.85 -16.73 -19.08
CA ASP A 740 30.77 -17.48 -17.84
C ASP A 740 30.23 -16.63 -16.67
N ASP A 741 29.51 -17.26 -15.73
CA ASP A 741 28.94 -16.56 -14.56
C ASP A 741 30.02 -16.04 -13.58
N SER A 742 31.24 -16.59 -13.62
CA SER A 742 32.38 -16.09 -12.83
C SER A 742 32.70 -14.62 -13.06
N LEU A 743 32.46 -14.10 -14.28
CA LEU A 743 32.66 -12.69 -14.64
C LEU A 743 31.67 -11.74 -13.95
N ARG A 744 30.56 -12.26 -13.42
CA ARG A 744 29.50 -11.49 -12.75
C ARG A 744 29.40 -11.82 -11.25
N LYS A 745 30.30 -12.66 -10.74
CA LYS A 745 30.27 -13.14 -9.35
C LYS A 745 30.64 -12.00 -8.39
N GLY A 746 29.83 -11.81 -7.34
CA GLY A 746 30.12 -10.81 -6.31
C GLY A 746 29.83 -9.36 -6.71
N MET A 747 29.13 -9.13 -7.83
CA MET A 747 28.70 -7.79 -8.21
C MET A 747 27.81 -7.16 -7.14
N SER A 748 28.09 -5.89 -6.83
CA SER A 748 27.25 -5.10 -5.93
C SER A 748 26.05 -4.51 -6.70
N ILE A 749 24.90 -4.44 -6.05
CA ILE A 749 23.73 -3.74 -6.59
C ILE A 749 23.96 -2.23 -6.70
N GLU A 750 24.97 -1.69 -6.01
CA GLU A 750 25.38 -0.28 -6.10
C GLU A 750 26.29 -0.01 -7.31
N PHE A 751 26.79 -1.06 -7.99
CA PHE A 751 27.52 -0.87 -9.22
C PHE A 751 26.59 -0.26 -10.30
N PRO A 752 27.06 0.71 -11.10
CA PRO A 752 26.25 1.28 -12.18
C PRO A 752 25.88 0.22 -13.21
N MET A 753 24.61 0.17 -13.62
CA MET A 753 24.25 -0.49 -14.88
C MET A 753 24.55 0.39 -16.10
N ALA A 754 24.66 1.71 -15.88
CA ALA A 754 25.21 2.71 -16.80
C ALA A 754 25.56 3.99 -16.03
N LEU A 755 26.54 4.76 -16.51
CA LEU A 755 26.69 6.17 -16.13
C LEU A 755 25.93 7.05 -17.12
N ILE A 756 25.10 7.96 -16.59
CA ILE A 756 24.33 8.94 -17.36
C ILE A 756 24.78 10.34 -16.95
N TYR A 757 25.09 11.18 -17.93
CA TYR A 757 25.60 12.53 -17.69
C TYR A 757 24.49 13.58 -17.69
N THR A 758 24.60 14.53 -16.77
CA THR A 758 23.70 15.70 -16.69
C THR A 758 24.09 16.76 -17.72
N SER A 759 23.19 17.71 -18.02
CA SER A 759 23.40 18.72 -19.07
C SER A 759 24.41 19.82 -18.73
N GLY A 760 24.94 19.90 -17.50
CA GLY A 760 25.97 20.87 -17.12
C GLY A 760 25.48 22.33 -17.03
N SER A 761 24.28 22.60 -16.53
CA SER A 761 23.76 23.98 -16.46
C SER A 761 24.57 24.93 -15.55
N THR A 762 25.49 24.41 -14.73
CA THR A 762 26.35 25.15 -13.80
C THR A 762 27.86 24.92 -14.07
N GLY A 763 28.23 24.40 -15.25
CA GLY A 763 29.61 24.02 -15.59
C GLY A 763 29.69 22.75 -16.43
N PHE A 764 30.69 21.90 -16.20
CA PHE A 764 30.80 20.63 -16.93
C PHE A 764 29.71 19.61 -16.53
N PRO A 765 29.33 18.68 -17.44
CA PRO A 765 28.44 17.56 -17.15
C PRO A 765 28.88 16.73 -15.95
N LYS A 766 27.95 16.43 -15.04
CA LYS A 766 28.19 15.51 -13.91
C LYS A 766 27.67 14.12 -14.24
N ALA A 767 28.45 13.08 -13.94
CA ALA A 767 28.03 11.68 -14.11
C ALA A 767 27.18 11.21 -12.92
N CYS A 768 26.03 10.61 -13.21
CA CYS A 768 25.17 9.94 -12.25
C CYS A 768 25.20 8.44 -12.50
N ALA A 769 25.49 7.65 -11.47
CA ALA A 769 25.37 6.21 -11.53
C ALA A 769 23.88 5.81 -11.48
N PHE A 770 23.39 5.18 -12.55
CA PHE A 770 22.12 4.48 -12.50
C PHE A 770 22.41 3.04 -12.07
N THR A 771 22.22 2.73 -10.78
CA THR A 771 22.69 1.48 -10.18
C THR A 771 21.86 0.27 -10.60
N ILE A 772 22.44 -0.92 -10.51
CA ILE A 772 21.75 -2.20 -10.80
C ILE A 772 20.51 -2.37 -9.92
N GLY A 773 20.63 -2.08 -8.61
CA GLY A 773 19.51 -2.16 -7.68
C GLY A 773 18.34 -1.26 -8.11
N ARG A 774 18.64 -0.01 -8.47
CA ARG A 774 17.64 0.95 -8.97
C ARG A 774 16.98 0.47 -10.26
N ALA A 775 17.74 -0.11 -11.20
CA ALA A 775 17.21 -0.66 -12.44
C ALA A 775 16.27 -1.86 -12.20
N MET A 776 16.65 -2.78 -11.30
CA MET A 776 15.82 -3.92 -10.92
C MET A 776 14.50 -3.48 -10.28
N GLU A 777 14.52 -2.46 -9.41
CA GLU A 777 13.30 -1.94 -8.77
C GLU A 777 12.35 -1.24 -9.77
N PHE A 778 12.88 -0.54 -10.77
CA PHE A 778 12.07 0.18 -11.74
C PHE A 778 11.38 -0.72 -12.77
N GLY A 779 12.03 -1.79 -13.22
CA GLY A 779 11.52 -2.60 -14.34
C GLY A 779 10.08 -3.05 -14.14
N HIS A 780 9.80 -3.74 -13.04
CA HIS A 780 8.50 -4.35 -12.78
C HIS A 780 7.47 -3.36 -12.17
N SER A 781 7.94 -2.35 -11.42
CA SER A 781 7.07 -1.32 -10.83
C SER A 781 6.47 -0.39 -11.89
N ARG A 782 7.22 -0.08 -12.96
CA ARG A 782 6.73 0.75 -14.07
C ARG A 782 5.59 0.08 -14.83
N ILE A 783 5.75 -1.18 -15.22
CA ILE A 783 4.73 -1.96 -15.97
C ILE A 783 3.45 -2.10 -15.16
N THR A 784 3.56 -2.47 -13.89
CA THR A 784 2.39 -2.63 -13.01
C THR A 784 1.62 -1.33 -12.79
N SER A 785 2.28 -0.17 -12.91
CA SER A 785 1.67 1.13 -12.65
C SER A 785 1.13 1.82 -13.91
N THR A 786 1.76 1.67 -15.08
CA THR A 786 1.43 2.40 -16.32
C THR A 786 0.49 1.65 -17.27
N THR A 787 0.01 0.48 -16.86
CA THR A 787 -0.84 -0.45 -17.67
C THR A 787 -0.20 -0.99 -18.93
N ILE A 788 1.11 -0.75 -19.06
CA ILE A 788 1.98 -1.38 -20.04
C ILE A 788 2.13 -2.85 -19.67
N GLN A 789 2.32 -3.72 -20.65
CA GLN A 789 2.40 -5.16 -20.48
C GLN A 789 3.65 -5.69 -21.17
N GLY A 790 4.35 -6.62 -20.50
CA GLY A 790 5.35 -7.49 -21.14
C GLY A 790 4.72 -8.80 -21.61
N TRP A 791 5.55 -9.74 -22.04
CA TRP A 791 5.14 -11.07 -22.53
C TRP A 791 4.14 -11.82 -21.60
N PRO A 792 3.08 -12.48 -22.13
CA PRO A 792 2.79 -12.75 -23.55
C PRO A 792 1.99 -11.68 -24.30
N ASN A 793 1.34 -10.76 -23.60
CA ASN A 793 0.56 -9.68 -24.22
C ASN A 793 1.43 -8.43 -24.38
N SER A 794 2.65 -8.61 -24.86
CA SER A 794 3.68 -7.57 -24.86
C SER A 794 3.27 -6.35 -25.67
N ASP A 795 3.47 -5.17 -25.08
CA ASP A 795 3.49 -3.92 -25.84
C ASP A 795 4.75 -3.82 -26.72
N ARG A 796 4.74 -2.81 -27.60
CA ARG A 796 5.85 -2.44 -28.47
C ARG A 796 6.19 -0.97 -28.23
N TYR A 797 7.40 -0.71 -27.74
CA TYR A 797 7.88 0.62 -27.33
C TYR A 797 8.61 1.31 -28.48
N TYR A 798 8.02 2.32 -29.09
CA TYR A 798 8.77 3.21 -29.98
C TYR A 798 9.53 4.27 -29.21
N ASN A 799 10.83 4.37 -29.41
CA ASN A 799 11.65 5.42 -28.83
C ASN A 799 12.59 6.06 -29.87
N CYS A 800 12.43 7.37 -30.05
CA CYS A 800 13.33 8.22 -30.84
C CYS A 800 14.09 9.25 -29.96
N MET A 801 13.96 9.15 -28.63
CA MET A 801 14.69 9.96 -27.66
C MET A 801 16.10 9.39 -27.49
N PRO A 802 17.11 10.23 -27.19
CA PRO A 802 18.48 9.76 -27.09
C PRO A 802 18.65 8.67 -26.03
N MET A 803 19.24 7.53 -26.41
CA MET A 803 19.42 6.39 -25.51
C MET A 803 20.54 6.60 -24.48
N TYR A 804 21.48 7.51 -24.73
CA TYR A 804 22.46 7.93 -23.73
C TYR A 804 21.84 8.79 -22.60
N HIS A 805 20.58 9.20 -22.73
CA HIS A 805 19.83 9.97 -21.73
C HIS A 805 18.87 9.10 -20.94
N GLY A 806 18.56 9.53 -19.71
CA GLY A 806 17.70 8.78 -18.79
C GLY A 806 16.31 8.42 -19.34
N THR A 807 15.65 9.33 -20.06
CA THR A 807 14.31 9.06 -20.64
C THR A 807 14.38 7.89 -21.64
N GLY A 808 15.35 7.91 -22.56
CA GLY A 808 15.46 6.89 -23.60
C GLY A 808 16.15 5.60 -23.13
N GLY A 809 17.30 5.73 -22.47
CA GLY A 809 18.12 4.60 -22.02
C GLY A 809 17.43 3.76 -20.95
N VAL A 810 16.83 4.39 -19.94
CA VAL A 810 16.12 3.64 -18.88
C VAL A 810 14.83 3.00 -19.42
N ALA A 811 14.18 3.60 -20.42
CA ALA A 811 13.07 2.97 -21.11
C ALA A 811 13.51 1.71 -21.87
N ALA A 812 14.66 1.75 -22.56
CA ALA A 812 15.25 0.57 -23.21
C ALA A 812 15.53 -0.55 -22.21
N VAL A 813 16.17 -0.23 -21.08
CA VAL A 813 16.45 -1.20 -20.00
C VAL A 813 15.16 -1.84 -19.51
N THR A 814 14.14 -1.02 -19.22
CA THR A 814 12.83 -1.48 -18.76
C THR A 814 12.21 -2.44 -19.77
N ALA A 815 12.33 -2.15 -21.06
CA ALA A 815 11.77 -3.00 -22.10
C ALA A 815 12.47 -4.36 -22.16
N LEU A 816 13.81 -4.37 -22.15
CA LEU A 816 14.63 -5.58 -22.25
C LEU A 816 14.45 -6.53 -21.05
N ILE A 817 14.45 -6.01 -19.82
CA ILE A 817 14.35 -6.88 -18.62
C ILE A 817 12.93 -7.37 -18.33
N CYS A 818 11.93 -6.82 -19.03
CA CYS A 818 10.52 -7.14 -18.82
C CYS A 818 9.83 -7.79 -20.02
N GLY A 819 10.57 -8.09 -21.10
CA GLY A 819 10.01 -8.79 -22.25
C GLY A 819 9.09 -7.93 -23.10
N ILE A 820 9.49 -6.68 -23.37
CA ILE A 820 8.80 -5.72 -24.24
C ILE A 820 9.64 -5.50 -25.50
N THR A 821 9.02 -5.61 -26.69
CA THR A 821 9.70 -5.28 -27.94
C THR A 821 10.02 -3.78 -28.01
N TYR A 822 11.24 -3.44 -28.37
CA TYR A 822 11.75 -2.09 -28.37
C TYR A 822 12.08 -1.60 -29.80
N CYS A 823 11.34 -0.62 -30.27
CA CYS A 823 11.43 -0.04 -31.61
C CYS A 823 12.25 1.26 -31.56
N ILE A 824 13.36 1.29 -32.29
CA ILE A 824 14.39 2.33 -32.21
C ILE A 824 14.24 3.29 -33.41
N GLY A 825 13.97 4.56 -33.12
CA GLY A 825 14.14 5.66 -34.07
C GLY A 825 15.53 6.28 -33.92
N LYS A 826 16.27 6.44 -35.03
CA LYS A 826 17.64 7.01 -35.04
C LYS A 826 17.69 8.42 -34.43
N LYS A 827 16.70 9.25 -34.74
CA LYS A 827 16.47 10.58 -34.16
C LYS A 827 15.00 10.97 -34.32
N PHE A 828 14.52 11.91 -33.51
CA PHE A 828 13.18 12.48 -33.70
C PHE A 828 13.09 13.20 -35.04
N SER A 829 11.96 13.01 -35.74
CA SER A 829 11.61 13.70 -36.98
C SER A 829 10.11 13.84 -37.04
N THR A 830 9.60 15.07 -37.10
CA THR A 830 8.15 15.34 -37.15
C THR A 830 7.47 14.70 -38.36
N SER A 831 8.13 14.69 -39.52
CA SER A 831 7.57 14.13 -40.76
C SER A 831 7.53 12.60 -40.77
N ARG A 832 8.51 11.92 -40.16
CA ARG A 832 8.61 10.45 -40.17
C ARG A 832 8.05 9.76 -38.93
N PHE A 833 7.83 10.49 -37.84
CA PHE A 833 7.47 9.91 -36.55
C PHE A 833 6.28 8.94 -36.64
N TRP A 834 5.17 9.39 -37.25
CA TRP A 834 3.97 8.55 -37.36
C TRP A 834 4.11 7.42 -38.37
N GLU A 835 4.98 7.55 -39.38
CA GLU A 835 5.31 6.45 -40.29
C GLU A 835 6.06 5.34 -39.55
N ASP A 836 7.07 5.71 -38.77
CA ASP A 836 7.81 4.75 -37.94
C ASP A 836 6.91 4.07 -36.89
N ILE A 837 5.98 4.81 -36.27
CA ILE A 837 5.00 4.25 -35.32
C ILE A 837 4.16 3.15 -35.99
N ARG A 838 3.69 3.38 -37.22
CA ARG A 838 2.87 2.42 -37.98
C ARG A 838 3.69 1.20 -38.40
N ASP A 839 4.84 1.43 -39.01
CA ASP A 839 5.69 0.36 -39.55
C ASP A 839 6.26 -0.53 -38.44
N SER A 840 6.52 0.06 -37.27
CA SER A 840 6.95 -0.68 -36.08
C SER A 840 5.80 -1.31 -35.28
N ASN A 841 4.54 -1.09 -35.68
CA ASN A 841 3.34 -1.51 -34.95
C ASN A 841 3.35 -1.11 -33.46
N ALA A 842 3.90 0.06 -33.14
CA ALA A 842 4.07 0.49 -31.76
C ALA A 842 2.72 0.71 -31.06
N THR A 843 2.61 0.18 -29.83
CA THR A 843 1.45 0.39 -28.95
C THR A 843 1.75 1.44 -27.87
N VAL A 844 3.03 1.72 -27.65
CA VAL A 844 3.53 2.73 -26.72
C VAL A 844 4.63 3.53 -27.41
N PHE A 845 4.72 4.83 -27.15
CA PHE A 845 5.93 5.57 -27.49
C PHE A 845 6.47 6.38 -26.33
N VAL A 846 7.80 6.57 -26.36
CA VAL A 846 8.57 7.33 -25.39
C VAL A 846 8.67 8.78 -25.84
N TYR A 847 8.44 9.74 -24.94
CA TYR A 847 8.44 11.16 -25.28
C TYR A 847 9.14 12.05 -24.25
N VAL A 848 9.45 13.27 -24.71
CA VAL A 848 9.74 14.45 -23.89
C VAL A 848 8.75 15.53 -24.33
N GLY A 849 8.20 16.33 -23.41
CA GLY A 849 7.04 17.20 -23.71
C GLY A 849 7.14 18.06 -24.97
N GLU A 850 8.34 18.49 -25.35
CA GLU A 850 8.59 19.28 -26.55
C GLU A 850 8.25 18.53 -27.85
N THR A 851 8.48 17.22 -27.88
CA THR A 851 8.18 16.39 -29.05
C THR A 851 6.68 16.28 -29.29
N ALA A 852 5.90 16.25 -28.20
CA ALA A 852 4.45 16.30 -28.28
C ALA A 852 3.97 17.61 -28.91
N ARG A 853 4.60 18.73 -28.59
CA ARG A 853 4.29 20.04 -29.18
C ARG A 853 4.60 20.06 -30.68
N TYR A 854 5.78 19.59 -31.08
CA TYR A 854 6.16 19.54 -32.50
C TYR A 854 5.21 18.66 -33.32
N LEU A 855 4.82 17.51 -32.79
CA LEU A 855 3.83 16.64 -33.42
C LEU A 855 2.45 17.32 -33.50
N LEU A 856 2.04 18.04 -32.45
CA LEU A 856 0.78 18.79 -32.44
C LEU A 856 0.78 19.98 -33.40
N ALA A 857 1.94 20.55 -33.71
CA ALA A 857 2.10 21.66 -34.65
C ALA A 857 2.24 21.19 -36.11
N ALA A 858 2.58 19.92 -36.34
CA ALA A 858 2.70 19.37 -37.69
C ALA A 858 1.35 19.42 -38.44
N PRO A 859 1.33 19.62 -39.78
CA PRO A 859 0.10 19.60 -40.56
C PRO A 859 -0.71 18.30 -40.37
N ASP A 860 -2.03 18.38 -40.37
CA ASP A 860 -2.90 17.20 -40.33
C ASP A 860 -2.83 16.47 -41.69
N THR A 861 -2.43 15.21 -41.67
CA THR A 861 -2.32 14.37 -42.88
C THR A 861 -3.53 13.47 -43.10
N GLY A 862 -4.59 13.61 -42.29
CA GLY A 862 -5.78 12.75 -42.27
C GLY A 862 -5.56 11.36 -41.68
N ARG A 863 -4.33 11.05 -41.23
CA ARG A 863 -3.92 9.73 -40.71
C ARG A 863 -3.49 9.77 -39.24
N ASP A 864 -3.78 10.85 -38.53
CA ASP A 864 -3.29 11.08 -37.16
C ASP A 864 -3.74 10.03 -36.14
N LYS A 865 -4.82 9.30 -36.41
CA LYS A 865 -5.34 8.21 -35.56
C LYS A 865 -5.11 6.81 -36.13
N ASP A 866 -4.48 6.72 -37.30
CA ASP A 866 -4.18 5.47 -37.99
C ASP A 866 -2.91 4.85 -37.37
N HIS A 867 -3.01 4.35 -36.14
CA HIS A 867 -1.91 3.71 -35.40
C HIS A 867 -2.42 2.86 -34.23
N ASN A 868 -1.56 2.00 -33.66
CA ASN A 868 -1.90 1.14 -32.53
C ASN A 868 -1.59 1.74 -31.14
N VAL A 869 -1.10 2.99 -31.08
CA VAL A 869 -0.68 3.61 -29.82
C VAL A 869 -1.85 3.81 -28.87
N ARG A 870 -1.72 3.26 -27.66
CA ARG A 870 -2.67 3.40 -26.55
C ARG A 870 -2.11 4.17 -25.35
N VAL A 871 -0.79 4.14 -25.17
CA VAL A 871 -0.10 4.79 -24.04
C VAL A 871 1.05 5.62 -24.57
N MET A 872 1.19 6.83 -24.03
CA MET A 872 2.36 7.69 -24.25
C MET A 872 3.13 7.78 -22.93
N PHE A 873 4.41 7.38 -22.92
CA PHE A 873 5.23 7.28 -21.69
C PHE A 873 6.41 8.27 -21.73
N GLY A 874 6.54 9.14 -20.74
CA GLY A 874 7.56 10.18 -20.81
C GLY A 874 7.46 11.22 -19.72
N ASN A 875 8.00 12.40 -19.98
CA ASN A 875 8.05 13.47 -19.00
C ASN A 875 7.93 14.88 -19.59
N GLY A 876 7.41 15.80 -18.77
CA GLY A 876 7.40 17.23 -19.03
C GLY A 876 6.32 17.66 -20.01
N MET A 877 5.19 16.96 -20.10
CA MET A 877 4.07 17.41 -20.92
C MET A 877 3.51 18.71 -20.34
N ARG A 878 3.37 19.73 -21.19
CA ARG A 878 2.79 20.99 -20.77
C ARG A 878 1.26 20.88 -20.65
N PRO A 879 0.63 21.56 -19.69
CA PRO A 879 -0.82 21.58 -19.53
C PRO A 879 -1.59 21.91 -20.81
N ASP A 880 -1.10 22.89 -21.58
CA ASP A 880 -1.72 23.39 -22.82
C ASP A 880 -1.66 22.38 -23.99
N VAL A 881 -0.71 21.43 -23.96
CA VAL A 881 -0.55 20.39 -24.99
C VAL A 881 -1.41 19.17 -24.68
N TRP A 882 -1.56 18.84 -23.39
CA TRP A 882 -2.12 17.57 -22.90
C TRP A 882 -3.43 17.14 -23.57
N HIS A 883 -4.47 17.98 -23.47
CA HIS A 883 -5.79 17.65 -24.01
C HIS A 883 -5.85 17.69 -25.53
N ARG A 884 -5.16 18.65 -26.15
CA ARG A 884 -5.10 18.79 -27.62
C ARG A 884 -4.45 17.56 -28.24
N PHE A 885 -3.36 17.10 -27.65
CA PHE A 885 -2.62 15.93 -28.11
C PHE A 885 -3.47 14.64 -28.04
N ARG A 886 -4.08 14.35 -26.88
CA ARG A 886 -4.98 13.18 -26.72
C ARG A 886 -6.13 13.21 -27.73
N LYS A 887 -6.74 14.39 -27.94
CA LYS A 887 -7.87 14.54 -28.86
C LYS A 887 -7.48 14.33 -30.32
N ARG A 888 -6.36 14.92 -30.76
CA ARG A 888 -5.88 14.86 -32.14
C ARG A 888 -5.46 13.44 -32.53
N PHE A 889 -4.58 12.83 -31.73
CA PHE A 889 -4.00 11.51 -32.03
C PHE A 889 -4.79 10.32 -31.44
N GLY A 890 -5.85 10.58 -30.66
CA GLY A 890 -6.71 9.50 -30.15
C GLY A 890 -6.05 8.61 -29.09
N ILE A 891 -5.13 9.18 -28.28
CA ILE A 891 -4.38 8.43 -27.25
C ILE A 891 -5.17 8.38 -25.94
N ASP A 892 -5.44 7.16 -25.48
CA ASP A 892 -6.22 6.91 -24.26
C ASP A 892 -5.48 7.33 -22.98
N THR A 893 -4.22 6.90 -22.81
CA THR A 893 -3.48 7.07 -21.55
C THR A 893 -2.18 7.86 -21.76
N ILE A 894 -1.97 8.91 -20.95
CA ILE A 894 -0.65 9.58 -20.81
C ILE A 894 -0.05 9.14 -19.48
N ALA A 895 1.06 8.40 -19.54
CA ALA A 895 1.83 7.97 -18.38
C ALA A 895 3.06 8.87 -18.23
N GLU A 896 2.96 9.85 -17.34
CA GLU A 896 4.00 10.84 -17.08
C GLU A 896 4.76 10.52 -15.80
N PHE A 897 6.10 10.52 -15.87
CA PHE A 897 6.95 10.49 -14.69
C PHE A 897 7.62 11.84 -14.47
N PHE A 898 7.77 12.22 -13.20
CA PHE A 898 8.59 13.34 -12.78
C PHE A 898 9.77 12.82 -11.98
N ASN A 899 10.98 13.00 -12.51
CA ASN A 899 12.20 12.55 -11.84
C ASN A 899 13.42 13.27 -12.40
N SER A 900 14.45 13.42 -11.58
CA SER A 900 15.79 13.83 -12.00
C SER A 900 16.66 12.61 -12.34
N THR A 901 17.86 12.86 -12.89
CA THR A 901 18.81 11.78 -13.17
C THR A 901 19.30 11.13 -11.87
N GLU A 902 19.45 11.94 -10.81
CA GLU A 902 19.86 11.53 -9.46
C GLU A 902 18.86 10.53 -8.82
N GLY A 903 17.55 10.69 -9.08
CA GLY A 903 16.58 9.64 -8.78
C GLY A 903 15.93 9.63 -7.40
N VAL A 904 16.27 10.58 -6.54
CA VAL A 904 15.85 10.61 -5.12
C VAL A 904 14.38 11.01 -4.96
N PHE A 905 13.87 11.85 -5.87
CA PHE A 905 12.46 12.27 -5.89
C PHE A 905 11.78 11.82 -7.18
N ALA A 906 10.83 10.90 -7.05
CA ALA A 906 10.09 10.36 -8.18
C ALA A 906 8.58 10.45 -7.95
N LEU A 907 7.87 10.97 -8.96
CA LEU A 907 6.42 10.92 -9.04
C LEU A 907 5.99 10.23 -10.33
N LEU A 908 4.79 9.64 -10.28
CA LEU A 908 4.15 9.03 -11.44
C LEU A 908 2.70 9.50 -11.52
N ASN A 909 2.31 9.90 -12.72
CA ASN A 909 0.94 10.20 -13.10
C ASN A 909 0.53 9.31 -14.27
N VAL A 910 -0.62 8.65 -14.16
CA VAL A 910 -1.20 7.83 -15.23
C VAL A 910 -2.57 8.40 -15.53
N SER A 911 -2.61 9.35 -16.46
CA SER A 911 -3.82 10.08 -16.76
C SER A 911 -4.65 9.42 -17.84
N ARG A 912 -5.94 9.27 -17.52
CA ARG A 912 -7.00 8.81 -18.43
C ARG A 912 -8.15 9.79 -18.52
N GLY A 913 -8.15 10.85 -17.71
CA GLY A 913 -9.26 11.78 -17.61
C GLY A 913 -8.93 13.03 -16.82
N PRO A 914 -9.90 13.96 -16.72
CA PRO A 914 -9.66 15.34 -16.31
C PRO A 914 -9.13 15.51 -14.90
N PHE A 915 -9.36 14.53 -14.01
CA PHE A 915 -8.87 14.60 -12.63
C PHE A 915 -7.35 14.59 -12.53
N THR A 916 -6.68 13.87 -13.44
CA THR A 916 -5.23 13.66 -13.47
C THR A 916 -4.55 14.32 -14.68
N ASP A 917 -5.26 15.15 -15.43
CA ASP A 917 -4.67 15.86 -16.55
C ASP A 917 -3.80 17.03 -16.03
N ALA A 918 -2.69 17.30 -16.72
CA ALA A 918 -1.78 18.40 -16.40
C ALA A 918 -1.16 18.39 -14.98
N ILE A 919 -1.03 17.21 -14.37
CA ILE A 919 -0.34 17.02 -13.08
C ILE A 919 0.89 16.13 -13.27
N VAL A 920 1.90 16.33 -12.42
CA VAL A 920 3.18 15.59 -12.51
C VAL A 920 3.24 14.37 -11.58
N GLY A 921 2.23 14.19 -10.73
CA GLY A 921 2.14 13.08 -9.79
C GLY A 921 0.84 13.04 -9.01
N HIS A 922 0.51 11.87 -8.45
CA HIS A 922 -0.67 11.74 -7.60
C HIS A 922 -0.49 10.70 -6.48
N HIS A 923 -0.73 11.10 -5.22
CA HIS A 923 -0.78 10.23 -4.04
C HIS A 923 -2.17 10.19 -3.40
N GLY A 924 -2.70 9.00 -3.13
CA GLY A 924 -3.92 8.85 -2.34
C GLY A 924 -3.71 9.15 -0.86
N GLY A 925 -4.75 8.96 -0.05
CA GLY A 925 -4.75 9.31 1.38
C GLY A 925 -3.73 8.55 2.21
N LEU A 926 -3.43 7.29 1.87
CA LEU A 926 -2.47 6.47 2.62
C LEU A 926 -1.03 6.89 2.30
N LEU A 927 -0.69 7.06 1.03
CA LEU A 927 0.64 7.52 0.62
C LEU A 927 0.90 8.95 1.09
N ARG A 928 -0.11 9.83 1.06
CA ARG A 928 0.00 11.18 1.64
C ARG A 928 0.32 11.13 3.13
N ALA A 929 -0.36 10.26 3.89
CA ALA A 929 -0.07 10.10 5.31
C ALA A 929 1.32 9.51 5.57
N TYR A 930 1.72 8.51 4.77
CA TYR A 930 3.01 7.84 4.88
C TYR A 930 4.20 8.75 4.53
N LEU A 931 4.06 9.59 3.50
CA LEU A 931 5.15 10.45 2.97
C LEU A 931 5.13 11.86 3.53
N LYS A 932 4.22 12.18 4.47
CA LYS A 932 3.98 13.54 4.96
C LYS A 932 5.27 14.24 5.42
N ASP A 933 6.15 13.56 6.14
CA ASP A 933 7.40 14.13 6.65
C ASP A 933 8.64 13.74 5.82
N TYR A 934 8.42 12.93 4.79
CA TYR A 934 9.44 12.55 3.83
C TYR A 934 9.54 13.57 2.69
N TYR A 935 8.41 14.03 2.14
CA TYR A 935 8.37 15.12 1.16
C TYR A 935 7.91 16.41 1.80
N VAL A 936 8.80 17.40 1.80
CA VAL A 936 8.60 18.66 2.50
C VAL A 936 8.75 19.81 1.51
N ALA A 937 7.81 20.76 1.50
CA ALA A 937 8.02 22.04 0.82
C ALA A 937 8.72 23.01 1.77
N ALA A 938 9.85 23.55 1.35
CA ALA A 938 10.61 24.56 2.08
C ALA A 938 10.42 25.95 1.46
N GLU A 939 10.45 26.97 2.32
CA GLU A 939 10.45 28.36 1.89
C GLU A 939 11.79 28.71 1.22
N ILE A 940 11.70 29.46 0.12
CA ILE A 940 12.84 29.86 -0.71
C ILE A 940 13.03 31.36 -0.51
N ASP A 941 14.28 31.79 -0.41
CA ASP A 941 14.65 33.19 -0.52
C ASP A 941 14.69 33.56 -2.01
N HIS A 942 13.78 34.43 -2.41
CA HIS A 942 13.61 34.81 -3.80
C HIS A 942 14.69 35.79 -4.32
N GLU A 943 15.50 36.38 -3.44
CA GLU A 943 16.63 37.23 -3.84
C GLU A 943 17.87 36.40 -4.16
N THR A 944 18.18 35.45 -3.28
CA THR A 944 19.35 34.56 -3.44
C THR A 944 19.06 33.33 -4.29
N GLY A 945 17.79 32.92 -4.38
CA GLY A 945 17.37 31.66 -5.00
C GLY A 945 17.66 30.43 -4.14
N ASP A 946 18.11 30.61 -2.89
CA ASP A 946 18.44 29.53 -1.96
C ASP A 946 17.32 29.30 -0.92
N LEU A 947 17.47 28.32 -0.02
CA LEU A 947 16.53 28.08 1.07
C LEU A 947 16.52 29.27 2.04
N TRP A 948 15.33 29.80 2.32
CA TRP A 948 15.19 30.89 3.28
C TRP A 948 15.52 30.39 4.69
N ARG A 949 16.35 31.14 5.42
CA ARG A 949 16.68 30.91 6.84
C ARG A 949 16.40 32.16 7.65
N ASP A 950 15.82 31.97 8.82
CA ASP A 950 15.54 33.03 9.77
C ASP A 950 16.86 33.63 10.30
N PRO A 951 17.11 34.95 10.18
CA PRO A 951 18.37 35.56 10.59
C PRO A 951 18.69 35.44 12.09
N LYS A 952 17.68 35.23 12.95
CA LYS A 952 17.87 35.11 14.41
C LYS A 952 18.15 33.68 14.84
N THR A 953 17.42 32.71 14.27
CA THR A 953 17.51 31.30 14.70
C THR A 953 18.41 30.45 13.80
N GLY A 954 18.66 30.89 12.56
CA GLY A 954 19.39 30.14 11.55
C GLY A 954 18.59 29.01 10.90
N PHE A 955 17.37 28.70 11.35
CA PHE A 955 16.52 27.65 10.78
C PHE A 955 15.65 28.17 9.64
N GLY A 956 15.35 27.30 8.68
CA GLY A 956 14.41 27.56 7.60
C GLY A 956 12.95 27.33 8.01
N ARG A 957 12.03 27.68 7.10
CA ARG A 957 10.58 27.51 7.32
C ARG A 957 9.99 26.46 6.39
N ARG A 958 9.19 25.57 6.98
CA ARG A 958 8.38 24.59 6.24
C ARG A 958 7.09 25.24 5.76
N ASN A 959 6.81 25.16 4.47
CA ASN A 959 5.54 25.57 3.88
C ASN A 959 4.54 24.41 3.89
N PRO A 960 3.23 24.68 4.03
CA PRO A 960 2.21 23.71 3.66
C PRO A 960 2.40 23.27 2.21
N LEU A 961 2.31 21.97 1.91
CA LEU A 961 2.46 21.46 0.55
C LEU A 961 1.47 22.11 -0.45
N ALA A 962 0.32 22.59 0.02
CA ALA A 962 -0.65 23.32 -0.80
C ALA A 962 -0.15 24.72 -1.24
N LYS A 963 0.65 25.40 -0.41
CA LYS A 963 1.34 26.66 -0.78
C LYS A 963 2.50 26.37 -1.74
N GLY A 964 3.19 25.26 -1.54
CA GLY A 964 4.35 24.87 -2.33
C GLY A 964 5.65 25.53 -1.88
N GLY A 965 6.73 25.22 -2.59
CA GLY A 965 8.10 25.62 -2.28
C GLY A 965 9.09 24.60 -2.84
N GLU A 966 10.38 24.74 -2.53
CA GLU A 966 11.38 23.74 -2.93
C GLU A 966 11.02 22.42 -2.27
N ILE A 967 10.89 21.36 -3.07
CA ILE A 967 10.67 20.03 -2.50
C ILE A 967 11.98 19.48 -1.98
N LEU A 968 11.96 19.14 -0.71
CA LEU A 968 13.01 18.46 0.00
C LEU A 968 12.58 17.03 0.29
N VAL A 969 13.53 16.10 0.13
CA VAL A 969 13.33 14.69 0.50
C VAL A 969 14.07 14.44 1.80
N GLY A 970 13.37 13.98 2.84
CA GLY A 970 13.98 13.63 4.11
C GLY A 970 14.88 12.41 3.96
N VAL A 971 16.12 12.49 4.44
CA VAL A 971 17.11 11.43 4.28
C VAL A 971 17.69 11.07 5.63
N ALA A 972 17.65 9.79 6.00
CA ALA A 972 18.22 9.31 7.26
C ALA A 972 19.72 9.00 7.11
N ASP A 973 20.12 8.51 5.94
CA ASP A 973 21.50 8.17 5.59
C ASP A 973 21.88 8.82 4.25
N PRO A 974 22.97 9.61 4.16
CA PRO A 974 23.41 10.20 2.88
C PRO A 974 23.59 9.18 1.75
N ASN A 975 23.80 7.89 2.04
CA ASN A 975 23.89 6.81 1.06
C ASN A 975 22.56 6.53 0.32
N GLU A 976 21.42 7.09 0.77
CA GLU A 976 20.15 7.02 0.01
C GLU A 976 20.23 7.70 -1.36
N PHE A 977 21.20 8.61 -1.55
CA PHE A 977 21.63 9.08 -2.87
C PHE A 977 23.04 8.50 -3.14
N PRO A 978 23.22 7.64 -4.17
CA PRO A 978 24.53 7.07 -4.50
C PRO A 978 25.63 8.10 -4.81
N GLY A 979 25.24 9.35 -5.06
CA GLY A 979 26.16 10.44 -5.34
C GLY A 979 26.42 10.64 -6.84
N TYR A 980 27.10 11.75 -7.14
CA TYR A 980 27.74 11.93 -8.44
C TYR A 980 29.04 11.13 -8.47
N TRP A 981 29.27 10.43 -9.58
CA TRP A 981 30.41 9.55 -9.76
C TRP A 981 31.72 10.31 -9.60
N ASN A 982 32.57 9.89 -8.66
CA ASN A 982 33.85 10.50 -8.32
C ASN A 982 33.77 12.02 -8.04
N ASN A 983 32.67 12.50 -7.45
CA ASN A 983 32.47 13.93 -7.18
C ASN A 983 31.75 14.20 -5.85
N ASP A 984 32.45 13.96 -4.75
CA ASP A 984 31.92 14.15 -3.39
C ASP A 984 31.50 15.60 -3.10
N GLY A 985 32.20 16.58 -3.68
CA GLY A 985 31.84 18.00 -3.52
C GLY A 985 30.45 18.29 -4.08
N ALA A 986 30.18 17.84 -5.31
CA ALA A 986 28.86 17.97 -5.91
C ALA A 986 27.80 17.12 -5.17
N THR A 987 28.17 15.93 -4.70
CA THR A 987 27.27 15.05 -3.93
C THR A 987 26.82 15.72 -2.63
N ASN A 988 27.78 16.20 -1.84
CA ASN A 988 27.50 16.83 -0.56
C ASN A 988 26.71 18.13 -0.70
N SER A 989 26.89 18.87 -1.81
CA SER A 989 26.12 20.09 -2.10
C SER A 989 24.61 19.85 -2.27
N LYS A 990 24.18 18.60 -2.51
CA LYS A 990 22.76 18.24 -2.62
C LYS A 990 22.08 18.07 -1.27
N PHE A 991 22.84 17.97 -0.19
CA PHE A 991 22.27 17.81 1.14
C PHE A 991 22.26 19.15 1.88
N VAL A 992 21.14 19.44 2.53
CA VAL A 992 21.03 20.49 3.53
C VAL A 992 20.83 19.85 4.88
N ARG A 993 21.54 20.38 5.88
CA ARG A 993 21.49 19.93 7.28
C ARG A 993 20.99 21.05 8.16
N ASP A 994 20.48 20.68 9.33
CA ASP A 994 20.04 21.62 10.37
C ASP A 994 19.09 22.68 9.79
N LEU A 995 18.14 22.26 8.95
CA LEU A 995 17.22 23.17 8.26
C LEU A 995 16.02 23.51 9.14
N PHE A 996 15.28 22.51 9.62
CA PHE A 996 14.10 22.75 10.45
C PHE A 996 14.36 22.45 11.94
N LYS A 997 15.33 21.58 12.22
CA LYS A 997 15.81 21.26 13.56
C LYS A 997 17.24 20.74 13.50
N LYS A 998 17.97 20.87 14.61
CA LYS A 998 19.32 20.31 14.72
C LYS A 998 19.31 18.78 14.49
N GLY A 999 20.23 18.30 13.67
CA GLY A 999 20.42 16.89 13.30
C GLY A 999 19.52 16.40 12.16
N ASP A 1000 18.64 17.23 11.61
CA ASP A 1000 17.92 16.86 10.39
C ASP A 1000 18.80 16.95 9.14
N MET A 1001 18.41 16.20 8.11
CA MET A 1001 19.09 16.18 6.82
C MET A 1001 18.07 15.93 5.72
N TYR A 1002 18.21 16.71 4.66
CA TYR A 1002 17.33 16.67 3.51
C TYR A 1002 18.14 16.70 2.22
N TYR A 1003 17.71 15.93 1.23
CA TYR A 1003 18.14 16.06 -0.15
C TYR A 1003 17.35 17.17 -0.84
N ARG A 1004 18.07 18.07 -1.52
CA ARG A 1004 17.53 19.19 -2.29
C ARG A 1004 17.26 18.80 -3.73
N THR A 1005 15.98 18.86 -4.12
CA THR A 1005 15.59 18.54 -5.50
C THR A 1005 15.98 19.64 -6.48
N GLY A 1006 15.97 20.90 -6.06
CA GLY A 1006 16.07 22.04 -6.97
C GLY A 1006 14.75 22.41 -7.67
N ASP A 1007 13.65 21.71 -7.35
CA ASP A 1007 12.35 21.88 -8.01
C ASP A 1007 11.29 22.40 -7.03
N ALA A 1008 10.54 23.43 -7.45
CA ALA A 1008 9.41 23.95 -6.71
C ALA A 1008 8.11 23.25 -7.15
N LEU A 1009 7.41 22.62 -6.21
CA LEU A 1009 6.12 21.96 -6.47
C LEU A 1009 5.11 22.31 -5.37
N ARG A 1010 3.83 22.12 -5.69
CA ARG A 1010 2.73 22.10 -4.72
C ARG A 1010 1.89 20.83 -4.85
N MET A 1011 1.29 20.41 -3.74
CA MET A 1011 0.32 19.31 -3.70
C MET A 1011 -1.00 19.79 -3.10
N ASP A 1012 -2.11 19.55 -3.79
CA ASP A 1012 -3.42 19.91 -3.28
C ASP A 1012 -3.99 18.89 -2.27
N LYS A 1013 -5.19 19.18 -1.74
CA LYS A 1013 -5.88 18.34 -0.75
C LYS A 1013 -6.23 16.94 -1.27
N ASP A 1014 -6.39 16.79 -2.58
CA ASP A 1014 -6.76 15.54 -3.24
C ASP A 1014 -5.51 14.70 -3.57
N GLY A 1015 -4.32 15.29 -3.43
CA GLY A 1015 -3.02 14.62 -3.57
C GLY A 1015 -2.42 14.75 -4.95
N ARG A 1016 -2.88 15.71 -5.75
CA ARG A 1016 -2.35 16.04 -7.08
C ARG A 1016 -1.14 16.96 -6.94
N TRP A 1017 -0.05 16.60 -7.60
CA TRP A 1017 1.20 17.36 -7.61
C TRP A 1017 1.28 18.23 -8.86
N PHE A 1018 1.58 19.51 -8.67
CA PHE A 1018 1.75 20.49 -9.72
C PHE A 1018 3.19 21.00 -9.68
N PHE A 1019 3.85 20.95 -10.83
CA PHE A 1019 5.13 21.59 -11.02
C PHE A 1019 4.94 23.10 -11.09
N MET A 1020 5.74 23.87 -10.32
CA MET A 1020 5.64 25.32 -10.27
C MET A 1020 6.76 25.96 -11.09
N ASP A 1021 8.02 25.71 -10.71
CA ASP A 1021 9.17 26.16 -11.48
C ASP A 1021 10.44 25.41 -11.04
N ARG A 1022 11.53 25.57 -11.80
CA ARG A 1022 12.87 25.22 -11.33
C ARG A 1022 13.46 26.36 -10.51
N LEU A 1023 14.18 26.01 -9.45
CA LEU A 1023 14.95 27.01 -8.71
C LEU A 1023 15.97 27.68 -9.64
N GLY A 1024 15.97 29.02 -9.65
CA GLY A 1024 16.77 29.85 -10.55
C GLY A 1024 16.10 30.21 -11.90
N ASP A 1025 14.92 29.68 -12.20
CA ASP A 1025 14.12 30.09 -13.37
C ASP A 1025 13.15 31.22 -13.06
N THR A 1026 12.56 31.26 -11.85
CA THR A 1026 11.69 32.35 -11.40
C THR A 1026 12.40 33.70 -11.44
N TYR A 1027 11.66 34.77 -11.71
CA TYR A 1027 12.17 36.14 -11.62
C TYR A 1027 11.30 37.00 -10.71
N ARG A 1028 11.88 38.05 -10.12
CA ARG A 1028 11.18 39.01 -9.27
C ARG A 1028 11.11 40.35 -9.98
N TRP A 1029 9.90 40.87 -10.18
CA TRP A 1029 9.67 42.14 -10.88
C TRP A 1029 8.73 43.02 -10.07
N LYS A 1030 9.14 44.26 -9.80
CA LYS A 1030 8.36 45.23 -9.00
C LYS A 1030 7.88 44.63 -7.66
N SER A 1031 8.80 43.96 -6.95
CA SER A 1031 8.57 43.24 -5.68
C SER A 1031 7.69 41.98 -5.74
N GLU A 1032 7.17 41.59 -6.91
CA GLU A 1032 6.36 40.39 -7.10
C GLU A 1032 7.18 39.25 -7.70
N ASN A 1033 6.95 38.02 -7.25
CA ASN A 1033 7.60 36.83 -7.79
C ASN A 1033 6.78 36.25 -8.93
N VAL A 1034 7.43 35.98 -10.06
CA VAL A 1034 6.78 35.48 -11.27
C VAL A 1034 7.38 34.13 -11.66
N ALA A 1035 6.52 33.12 -11.75
CA ALA A 1035 6.88 31.80 -12.25
C ALA A 1035 6.97 31.84 -13.78
N THR A 1036 8.12 31.47 -14.33
CA THR A 1036 8.30 31.47 -15.79
C THR A 1036 7.42 30.44 -16.47
N ALA A 1037 7.15 29.32 -15.79
CA ALA A 1037 6.27 28.28 -16.28
C ALA A 1037 4.81 28.75 -16.43
N GLU A 1038 4.30 29.51 -15.46
CA GLU A 1038 2.92 30.04 -15.49
C GLU A 1038 2.73 31.01 -16.67
N VAL A 1039 3.63 31.98 -16.81
CA VAL A 1039 3.58 32.95 -17.92
C VAL A 1039 3.70 32.22 -19.26
N SER A 1040 4.62 31.25 -19.36
CA SER A 1040 4.81 30.43 -20.56
C SER A 1040 3.56 29.62 -20.91
N GLU A 1041 2.87 29.05 -19.92
CA GLU A 1041 1.61 28.32 -20.12
C GLU A 1041 0.48 29.25 -20.60
N LYS A 1042 0.31 30.42 -19.99
CA LYS A 1042 -0.73 31.37 -20.40
C LYS A 1042 -0.51 31.85 -21.84
N LEU A 1043 0.72 32.23 -22.18
CA LEU A 1043 1.05 32.65 -23.54
C LEU A 1043 0.91 31.51 -24.55
N GLY A 1044 1.26 30.27 -24.17
CA GLY A 1044 1.15 29.09 -25.04
C GLY A 1044 -0.28 28.73 -25.47
N HIS A 1045 -1.30 29.26 -24.78
CA HIS A 1045 -2.71 29.11 -25.17
C HIS A 1045 -3.14 30.10 -26.28
N HIS A 1046 -2.34 31.12 -26.59
CA HIS A 1046 -2.66 32.08 -27.64
C HIS A 1046 -2.54 31.42 -29.03
N PRO A 1047 -3.58 31.47 -29.90
CA PRO A 1047 -3.59 30.73 -31.16
C PRO A 1047 -2.53 31.18 -32.18
N GLY A 1048 -2.05 32.42 -32.06
CA GLY A 1048 -0.98 32.94 -32.93
C GLY A 1048 0.44 32.57 -32.51
N LEU A 1049 0.62 31.83 -31.40
CA LEU A 1049 1.92 31.38 -30.92
C LEU A 1049 2.05 29.86 -31.02
N THR A 1050 3.20 29.40 -31.52
CA THR A 1050 3.61 27.99 -31.46
C THR A 1050 4.46 27.73 -30.21
N GLU A 1051 5.23 28.71 -29.73
CA GLU A 1051 6.08 28.58 -28.54
C GLU A 1051 6.21 29.91 -27.79
N ALA A 1052 6.35 29.81 -26.46
CA ALA A 1052 6.75 30.91 -25.59
C ALA A 1052 7.72 30.40 -24.51
N ILE A 1053 8.99 30.79 -24.58
CA ILE A 1053 10.03 30.51 -23.59
C ILE A 1053 10.21 31.75 -22.72
N VAL A 1054 9.82 31.67 -21.44
CA VAL A 1054 9.87 32.82 -20.53
C VAL A 1054 11.10 32.75 -19.63
N TYR A 1055 11.75 33.90 -19.45
CA TYR A 1055 12.92 34.09 -18.60
C TYR A 1055 12.99 35.53 -18.06
N GLY A 1056 13.69 35.72 -16.95
CA GLY A 1056 13.93 37.07 -16.39
C GLY A 1056 15.17 37.73 -16.99
N VAL A 1057 15.08 39.02 -17.31
CA VAL A 1057 16.19 39.86 -17.79
C VAL A 1057 16.41 41.06 -16.86
N ALA A 1058 17.67 41.43 -16.64
CA ALA A 1058 17.98 42.63 -15.86
C ALA A 1058 17.67 43.88 -16.68
N VAL A 1059 17.03 44.88 -16.06
CA VAL A 1059 16.76 46.18 -16.69
C VAL A 1059 17.52 47.24 -15.88
N PRO A 1060 18.42 48.03 -16.52
CA PRO A 1060 19.15 49.09 -15.85
C PRO A 1060 18.21 50.06 -15.10
N GLY A 1061 18.57 50.45 -13.87
CA GLY A 1061 17.78 51.38 -13.07
C GLY A 1061 16.52 50.79 -12.42
N HIS A 1062 16.28 49.48 -12.53
CA HIS A 1062 15.15 48.81 -11.90
C HIS A 1062 15.60 47.66 -11.00
N ASP A 1063 14.99 47.54 -9.81
CA ASP A 1063 15.21 46.41 -8.92
C ASP A 1063 14.54 45.13 -9.43
N GLY A 1064 15.29 44.03 -9.39
CA GLY A 1064 14.85 42.72 -9.85
C GLY A 1064 15.11 42.47 -11.34
N LYS A 1065 14.32 41.58 -11.94
CA LYS A 1065 14.40 41.17 -13.35
C LYS A 1065 13.03 41.26 -14.00
N ALA A 1066 12.94 41.90 -15.15
CA ALA A 1066 11.71 41.98 -15.93
C ALA A 1066 11.45 40.66 -16.67
N GLY A 1067 10.19 40.36 -16.95
CA GLY A 1067 9.83 39.23 -17.80
C GLY A 1067 10.21 39.46 -19.26
N CYS A 1068 10.91 38.50 -19.85
CA CYS A 1068 11.11 38.38 -21.29
C CYS A 1068 10.51 37.05 -21.79
N ALA A 1069 9.79 37.08 -22.91
CA ALA A 1069 9.30 35.87 -23.57
C ALA A 1069 9.90 35.74 -24.98
N ALA A 1070 10.73 34.71 -25.20
CA ALA A 1070 11.11 34.33 -26.56
C ALA A 1070 9.94 33.56 -27.20
N ILE A 1071 9.41 34.08 -28.31
CA ILE A 1071 8.18 33.59 -28.93
C ILE A 1071 8.44 33.11 -30.36
N ALA A 1072 7.76 32.04 -30.74
CA ALA A 1072 7.69 31.56 -32.12
C ALA A 1072 6.23 31.63 -32.60
N LEU A 1073 6.02 32.16 -33.80
CA LEU A 1073 4.67 32.36 -34.35
C LEU A 1073 4.09 31.06 -34.93
N ALA A 1074 2.76 31.00 -34.96
CA ALA A 1074 2.02 29.95 -35.67
C ALA A 1074 2.25 30.01 -37.19
N ALA A 1075 2.21 28.87 -37.86
CA ALA A 1075 2.30 28.81 -39.32
C ALA A 1075 1.22 29.68 -39.97
N GLY A 1076 1.62 30.57 -40.89
CA GLY A 1076 0.72 31.54 -41.54
C GLY A 1076 0.49 32.85 -40.77
N GLN A 1077 1.03 32.99 -39.56
CA GLN A 1077 0.94 34.21 -38.77
C GLN A 1077 2.14 35.14 -39.06
N ALA A 1078 1.87 36.44 -39.27
CA ALA A 1078 2.90 37.46 -39.49
C ALA A 1078 3.07 38.37 -38.25
N PRO A 1079 4.29 38.83 -37.93
CA PRO A 1079 4.56 39.77 -36.83
C PRO A 1079 4.11 41.19 -37.19
N THR A 1080 2.80 41.41 -37.26
CA THR A 1080 2.23 42.73 -37.56
C THR A 1080 2.00 43.54 -36.28
N PRO A 1081 1.92 44.89 -36.36
CA PRO A 1081 1.56 45.71 -35.20
C PRO A 1081 0.23 45.29 -34.55
N GLN A 1082 -0.75 44.87 -35.35
CA GLN A 1082 -2.03 44.38 -34.83
C GLN A 1082 -1.86 43.10 -34.02
N PHE A 1083 -1.06 42.15 -34.50
CA PHE A 1083 -0.77 40.92 -33.77
C PHE A 1083 -0.17 41.20 -32.39
N PHE A 1084 0.77 42.14 -32.29
CA PHE A 1084 1.39 42.49 -31.01
C PHE A 1084 0.46 43.24 -30.06
N ARG A 1085 -0.50 44.04 -30.58
CA ARG A 1085 -1.59 44.61 -29.77
C ARG A 1085 -2.51 43.54 -29.22
N ASP A 1086 -2.94 42.62 -30.07
CA ASP A 1086 -3.82 41.52 -29.67
C ASP A 1086 -3.14 40.60 -28.65
N LEU A 1087 -1.84 40.32 -28.84
CA LEU A 1087 -1.05 39.53 -27.91
C LEU A 1087 -0.88 40.23 -26.55
N LEU A 1088 -0.63 41.54 -26.52
CA LEU A 1088 -0.55 42.30 -25.27
C LEU A 1088 -1.89 42.31 -24.53
N LYS A 1089 -2.99 42.58 -25.27
CA LYS A 1089 -4.35 42.55 -24.71
C LYS A 1089 -4.67 41.18 -24.11
N TYR A 1090 -4.41 40.11 -24.85
CA TYR A 1090 -4.58 38.74 -24.36
C TYR A 1090 -3.73 38.50 -23.11
N SER A 1091 -2.47 38.92 -23.11
CA SER A 1091 -1.57 38.74 -21.95
C SER A 1091 -2.10 39.45 -20.71
N LEU A 1092 -2.61 40.68 -20.84
CA LEU A 1092 -3.21 41.45 -19.75
C LEU A 1092 -4.54 40.84 -19.23
N GLU A 1093 -5.29 40.15 -20.09
CA GLU A 1093 -6.49 39.42 -19.68
C GLU A 1093 -6.16 38.12 -18.94
N GLN A 1094 -5.03 37.48 -19.26
CA GLN A 1094 -4.65 36.17 -18.69
C GLN A 1094 -3.69 36.24 -17.50
N LEU A 1095 -2.94 37.34 -17.35
CA LEU A 1095 -1.88 37.49 -16.36
C LEU A 1095 -2.03 38.81 -15.59
N PRO A 1096 -1.65 38.85 -14.30
CA PRO A 1096 -1.53 40.12 -13.60
C PRO A 1096 -0.47 41.01 -14.26
N LYS A 1097 -0.67 42.33 -14.21
CA LYS A 1097 0.17 43.32 -14.94
C LYS A 1097 1.68 43.18 -14.71
N TYR A 1098 2.11 42.75 -13.52
CA TYR A 1098 3.53 42.56 -13.19
C TYR A 1098 4.14 41.29 -13.81
N ALA A 1099 3.32 40.30 -14.21
CA ALA A 1099 3.76 39.03 -14.79
C ALA A 1099 3.71 39.03 -16.33
N VAL A 1100 3.02 40.00 -16.93
CA VAL A 1100 3.06 40.22 -18.38
C VAL A 1100 4.51 40.53 -18.80
N PRO A 1101 5.08 39.81 -19.78
CA PRO A 1101 6.43 40.09 -20.26
C PRO A 1101 6.57 41.55 -20.68
N VAL A 1102 7.65 42.20 -20.26
CA VAL A 1102 7.98 43.56 -20.72
C VAL A 1102 8.63 43.48 -22.10
N PHE A 1103 9.38 42.40 -22.35
CA PHE A 1103 10.10 42.18 -23.60
C PHE A 1103 9.63 40.89 -24.28
N LEU A 1104 9.61 40.90 -25.61
CA LEU A 1104 9.40 39.73 -26.45
C LEU A 1104 10.58 39.55 -27.40
N ARG A 1105 11.12 38.34 -27.48
CA ARG A 1105 12.15 37.98 -28.46
C ARG A 1105 11.52 37.11 -29.54
N LEU A 1106 11.26 37.67 -30.71
CA LEU A 1106 10.72 36.92 -31.84
C LEU A 1106 11.80 36.02 -32.44
N GLN A 1107 11.64 34.70 -32.27
CA GLN A 1107 12.60 33.71 -32.73
C GLN A 1107 12.40 33.36 -34.20
N GLN A 1108 13.49 33.35 -34.98
CA GLN A 1108 13.45 32.83 -36.35
C GLN A 1108 13.57 31.30 -36.38
N GLU A 1109 14.42 30.74 -35.52
CA GLU A 1109 14.58 29.29 -35.33
C GLU A 1109 14.50 28.91 -33.85
N THR A 1110 13.70 27.89 -33.53
CA THR A 1110 13.59 27.36 -32.15
C THR A 1110 14.69 26.35 -31.88
N THR A 1111 15.66 26.69 -31.02
CA THR A 1111 16.76 25.77 -30.66
C THR A 1111 16.43 24.95 -29.42
N ALA A 1112 16.05 23.68 -29.60
CA ALA A 1112 15.97 22.73 -28.49
C ALA A 1112 17.37 22.27 -28.04
N MET A 1113 17.53 21.88 -26.78
CA MET A 1113 18.73 21.17 -26.31
C MET A 1113 18.84 19.80 -26.99
N HIS A 1114 20.04 19.20 -26.98
CA HIS A 1114 20.29 17.85 -27.53
C HIS A 1114 19.37 16.75 -26.97
N ASN A 1115 18.79 16.95 -25.77
CA ASN A 1115 17.81 16.05 -25.15
C ASN A 1115 16.34 16.46 -25.41
N GLN A 1116 16.12 17.35 -26.38
CA GLN A 1116 14.80 17.84 -26.81
C GLN A 1116 14.02 18.56 -25.71
N LYS A 1117 14.71 19.29 -24.85
CA LYS A 1117 14.13 20.23 -23.86
C LYS A 1117 14.46 21.67 -24.26
N GLN A 1118 13.66 22.64 -23.80
CA GLN A 1118 13.91 24.07 -24.07
C GLN A 1118 15.27 24.53 -23.53
N ASN A 1119 16.02 25.30 -24.33
CA ASN A 1119 17.33 25.83 -23.96
C ASN A 1119 17.25 27.30 -23.53
N LYS A 1120 17.08 27.58 -22.23
CA LYS A 1120 16.99 28.95 -21.69
C LYS A 1120 18.35 29.62 -21.47
N VAL A 1121 19.44 28.85 -21.41
CA VAL A 1121 20.77 29.36 -21.03
C VAL A 1121 21.29 30.46 -21.98
N PRO A 1122 21.31 30.27 -23.32
CA PRO A 1122 21.77 31.33 -24.21
C PRO A 1122 20.84 32.55 -24.15
N LEU A 1123 19.51 32.35 -24.11
CA LEU A 1123 18.54 33.43 -24.03
C LEU A 1123 18.73 34.32 -22.78
N LYS A 1124 18.99 33.71 -21.62
CA LYS A 1124 19.29 34.43 -20.37
C LYS A 1124 20.66 35.12 -20.42
N LYS A 1125 21.65 34.52 -21.08
CA LYS A 1125 22.99 35.08 -21.22
C LYS A 1125 22.97 36.34 -22.09
N ASP A 1126 22.26 36.27 -23.23
CA ASP A 1126 22.12 37.41 -24.15
C ASP A 1126 21.32 38.54 -23.50
N GLY A 1127 20.29 38.20 -22.72
CA GLY A 1127 19.49 39.18 -22.00
C GLY A 1127 18.82 40.20 -22.92
N LEU A 1128 19.20 41.47 -22.78
CA LEU A 1128 18.76 42.61 -23.60
C LEU A 1128 19.88 43.16 -24.50
N ASP A 1129 21.02 42.46 -24.61
CA ASP A 1129 22.16 42.90 -25.42
C ASP A 1129 21.85 42.79 -26.92
N LEU A 1130 21.62 43.94 -27.55
CA LEU A 1130 21.30 44.01 -28.97
C LEU A 1130 22.47 43.61 -29.88
N ASP A 1131 23.73 43.70 -29.44
CA ASP A 1131 24.86 43.21 -30.25
C ASP A 1131 24.91 41.67 -30.26
N ALA A 1132 24.58 41.05 -29.13
CA ALA A 1132 24.44 39.59 -29.05
C ALA A 1132 23.25 39.08 -29.88
N ILE A 1133 22.14 39.84 -29.93
CA ILE A 1133 20.90 39.43 -30.60
C ILE A 1133 20.91 39.78 -32.10
N TYR A 1134 21.22 41.03 -32.47
CA TYR A 1134 21.18 41.52 -33.86
C TYR A 1134 22.51 41.31 -34.60
N GLY A 1135 23.62 41.18 -33.87
CA GLY A 1135 24.97 41.30 -34.41
C GLY A 1135 25.49 42.74 -34.34
N VAL A 1136 26.81 42.84 -34.18
CA VAL A 1136 27.51 44.12 -34.03
C VAL A 1136 27.20 45.04 -35.21
N GLY A 1137 26.63 46.21 -34.92
CA GLY A 1137 26.32 47.24 -35.91
C GLY A 1137 25.00 47.08 -36.66
N ASN A 1138 24.31 45.94 -36.52
CA ASN A 1138 23.05 45.70 -37.22
C ASN A 1138 21.84 46.35 -36.51
N ASP A 1139 20.82 46.71 -37.28
CA ASP A 1139 19.47 47.05 -36.80
C ASP A 1139 18.49 45.86 -36.84
N ALA A 1140 17.24 46.07 -36.40
CA ALA A 1140 16.23 45.01 -36.34
C ALA A 1140 15.80 44.46 -37.72
N THR A 1141 15.87 45.30 -38.77
CA THR A 1141 15.52 44.91 -40.15
C THR A 1141 16.63 44.04 -40.71
N GLU A 1142 17.87 44.49 -40.58
CA GLU A 1142 19.07 43.76 -41.01
C GLU A 1142 19.23 42.44 -40.26
N ALA A 1143 18.97 42.43 -38.95
CA ALA A 1143 18.96 41.21 -38.14
C ALA A 1143 17.97 40.19 -38.68
N ARG A 1144 16.75 40.63 -39.01
CA ARG A 1144 15.71 39.74 -39.54
C ARG A 1144 16.06 39.18 -40.91
N GLU A 1145 16.62 39.99 -41.80
CA GLU A 1145 17.09 39.56 -43.12
C GLU A 1145 18.23 38.54 -43.04
N GLN A 1146 19.07 38.64 -42.00
CA GLN A 1146 20.13 37.67 -41.69
C GLN A 1146 19.63 36.43 -40.92
N GLY A 1147 18.31 36.28 -40.73
CA GLY A 1147 17.73 35.15 -40.03
C GLY A 1147 17.95 35.16 -38.52
N LYS A 1148 18.26 36.32 -37.92
CA LYS A 1148 18.43 36.49 -36.47
C LYS A 1148 17.14 36.91 -35.78
N ASP A 1149 17.11 36.71 -34.47
CA ASP A 1149 15.97 37.06 -33.62
C ASP A 1149 15.79 38.59 -33.55
N VAL A 1150 14.54 39.03 -33.38
CA VAL A 1150 14.19 40.46 -33.25
C VAL A 1150 13.56 40.72 -31.89
N MET A 1151 13.97 41.79 -31.21
CA MET A 1151 13.46 42.15 -29.89
C MET A 1151 12.33 43.16 -30.01
N TYR A 1152 11.30 42.98 -29.20
CA TYR A 1152 10.16 43.87 -29.02
C TYR A 1152 9.98 44.16 -27.53
N TRP A 1153 9.33 45.27 -27.19
CA TRP A 1153 9.06 45.66 -25.82
C TRP A 1153 7.74 46.40 -25.67
N TRP A 1154 7.22 46.46 -24.45
CA TRP A 1154 6.04 47.23 -24.07
C TRP A 1154 6.49 48.48 -23.27
N PRO A 1155 6.60 49.66 -23.91
CA PRO A 1155 7.20 50.85 -23.29
C PRO A 1155 6.39 51.37 -22.10
N GLY A 1156 5.06 51.24 -22.19
CA GLY A 1156 4.12 51.58 -21.11
C GLY A 1156 4.33 50.77 -19.81
N ALA A 1157 4.99 49.60 -19.87
CA ALA A 1157 5.33 48.82 -18.68
C ALA A 1157 6.40 49.51 -17.80
N LEU A 1158 7.27 50.28 -18.45
CA LEU A 1158 8.39 51.02 -17.85
C LEU A 1158 8.11 52.52 -17.72
N GLY A 1159 6.92 52.98 -18.11
CA GLY A 1159 6.50 54.38 -17.97
C GLY A 1159 6.99 55.29 -19.10
N TYR A 1160 7.33 54.75 -20.28
CA TYR A 1160 7.68 55.51 -21.48
C TYR A 1160 6.42 55.72 -22.34
N PRO A 1161 5.89 56.95 -22.45
CA PRO A 1161 4.61 57.21 -23.11
C PRO A 1161 4.69 57.40 -24.64
N ASP A 1162 5.88 57.50 -25.25
CA ASP A 1162 6.02 58.14 -26.57
C ASP A 1162 6.86 57.34 -27.58
N SER A 1163 6.43 56.12 -27.91
CA SER A 1163 7.15 55.21 -28.85
C SER A 1163 6.37 54.88 -30.13
N GLY A 1164 5.42 55.73 -30.55
CA GLY A 1164 4.70 55.57 -31.82
C GLY A 1164 3.56 54.53 -31.86
N THR A 1165 3.18 53.99 -30.70
CA THR A 1165 1.87 53.33 -30.47
C THR A 1165 1.33 53.91 -29.17
N ASP A 1166 0.01 54.08 -29.02
CA ASP A 1166 -0.63 54.74 -27.86
C ASP A 1166 -0.48 53.94 -26.53
N GLY A 1167 0.61 53.20 -26.34
CA GLY A 1167 0.85 52.28 -25.23
C GLY A 1167 0.12 50.93 -25.36
N GLU A 1168 -0.55 50.70 -26.49
CA GLU A 1168 -1.51 49.60 -26.68
C GLU A 1168 -0.93 48.28 -27.24
N GLY A 1169 0.38 48.20 -27.52
CA GLY A 1169 1.02 46.98 -28.04
C GLY A 1169 2.53 46.91 -27.82
N TYR A 1170 3.12 45.76 -28.18
CA TYR A 1170 4.58 45.62 -28.24
C TYR A 1170 5.12 46.27 -29.52
N VAL A 1171 6.21 47.03 -29.40
CA VAL A 1171 6.93 47.68 -30.51
C VAL A 1171 8.35 47.16 -30.61
N VAL A 1172 9.01 47.35 -31.75
CA VAL A 1172 10.41 46.94 -31.95
C VAL A 1172 11.31 47.63 -30.92
N PHE A 1173 12.19 46.88 -30.28
CA PHE A 1173 13.16 47.39 -29.33
C PHE A 1173 14.44 47.79 -30.06
N THR A 1174 14.77 49.08 -30.03
CA THR A 1174 15.88 49.68 -30.79
C THR A 1174 17.06 50.03 -29.88
N ARG A 1175 18.22 50.34 -30.50
CA ARG A 1175 19.39 50.83 -29.76
C ARG A 1175 19.12 52.15 -29.06
N ALA A 1176 18.33 53.04 -29.67
CA ALA A 1176 17.91 54.30 -29.05
C ALA A 1176 17.07 54.05 -27.78
N ASP A 1177 16.19 53.05 -27.80
CA ASP A 1177 15.40 52.66 -26.62
C ASP A 1177 16.31 52.11 -25.49
N TRP A 1178 17.30 51.28 -25.84
CA TRP A 1178 18.28 50.77 -24.89
C TRP A 1178 19.13 51.89 -24.26
N GLU A 1179 19.61 52.83 -25.07
CA GLU A 1179 20.35 54.00 -24.60
C GLU A 1179 19.49 54.90 -23.70
N ALA A 1180 18.21 55.09 -24.04
CA ALA A 1180 17.25 55.81 -23.21
C ALA A 1180 17.09 55.16 -21.82
N ILE A 1181 16.87 53.83 -21.76
CA ILE A 1181 16.79 53.07 -20.51
C ILE A 1181 18.08 53.20 -19.68
N MET A 1182 19.25 53.09 -20.34
CA MET A 1182 20.55 53.22 -19.70
C MET A 1182 20.80 54.64 -19.15
N SER A 1183 20.30 55.67 -19.84
CA SER A 1183 20.44 57.07 -19.42
C SER A 1183 19.59 57.39 -18.18
N LEU A 1184 18.31 56.96 -18.16
CA LEU A 1184 17.43 57.12 -17.00
C LEU A 1184 17.91 56.32 -15.79
N GLY A 1185 18.44 55.11 -15.99
CA GLY A 1185 19.01 54.32 -14.89
C GLY A 1185 20.22 55.00 -14.23
N LYS A 1186 21.01 55.78 -14.99
CA LYS A 1186 22.14 56.56 -14.45
C LYS A 1186 21.70 57.81 -13.68
N GLU A 1187 20.58 58.43 -14.02
CA GLU A 1187 20.00 59.53 -13.25
C GLU A 1187 19.38 59.04 -11.93
N VAL A 1188 18.65 57.92 -11.96
CA VAL A 1188 18.07 57.31 -10.76
C VAL A 1188 19.13 56.77 -9.80
N ALA A 1189 20.27 56.27 -10.30
CA ALA A 1189 21.39 55.82 -9.47
C ALA A 1189 22.30 56.97 -8.96
N ARG A 1190 22.15 58.19 -9.50
CA ARG A 1190 22.86 59.40 -9.04
C ARG A 1190 22.08 60.19 -7.98
N LEU A 1191 20.76 60.01 -7.92
CA LEU A 1191 19.86 60.47 -6.86
C LEU A 1191 19.88 59.48 -5.69
#